data_AF-Q11ZW2-F1
#
_entry.id   AF-Q11ZW2-F1
#
_cell.length_a   1.000
_cell.length_b   1.000
_cell.length_c   1.000
_cell.angle_alpha   90.00
_cell.angle_beta   90.00
_cell.angle_gamma   90.00
#
_symmetry.space_group_name_H-M   'P 1'
#
loop_
_entity.id
_entity.type
_entity.pdbx_description
1 polymer ?
#
loop_
_entity_poly.entity_id
_entity_poly.type
_entity_poly.pdbx_seq_one_letter_code
_entity_poly.pdbx_strand_id
1 'polypeptide(L)'
;MESDIAIVGMSCRLPGASNVEAFWSLLSKGESAISEVPRERWDLARVYDADPLAAGKANTRWGGFIDGAELFDAEFFAMSPEEAVIVDPQQRLMLELAWEALEHAGIDPQSLRRSAAGVYVGISHNDYERIICRDQSRITRFHGTGAYQSMAANRLSYFLDTVGPSMTLDTACSSGLAALHVACQQLRSREAPLAIVGAVTLHLTPEETIGLAKGKLLSPDGQCRSFDEGANGYVRAEGGVSLVLRRLDDALAEGLRVLSVIKGSAVNHNGRSNGLSAPNSPALVAVMQQALAAAGIEPGHVGFVETHGTGTALGDQLELKALREVYGQPGSETSCWLGCLKTNMGHLETTSGLAALIKATLAIRHGAIPPNLNFTRPPANANLASTRLVFPTQLEPWPVISSTRRAAVTAYGFGGANAHVLLEAPPSEVPAAMADCVGPQLLCISSATAAGHKDLLARYAEHLERPDGSLADICFTAAVGRAQFGYRSAFLANSLQDAADQVRARLIADTAEGASSKRLSLVYFFGAHAGVPAGNEWWQRQQAYRAAWQECVDCAPSAGPDGDDVTTDVRILEFAHAFALARLWASWGVRPAAVAGRGIGVLVAAAVAGLVSPAQVVGTLIGGRAPRMDAKTRVSLLDADTGEVVPIEKIDLAAYASRNAVTTGAPNFPDHDVAVNIGADGNAEREILQNLKQLFLAGVKLPWSQIYAGRSRKRVDAPLYPFQRKRHWFDPIPQTSAESSSPIVRAVPTLMPAATKPAPVSVKAPAVAQQTRTLHGSADLSRWIAELLAARLNLPATAIDVNSAFSDFGMDSAAAVAMAMEIEDHLGIKLDVTALWSYPNVAALARYLASLLADRTNAPKVSAVVAVSPSVAPADSSDTSRRLSIIEQLRRELLTS
;
A
#
# COMPACT_ATOMS: atom_id res chain seq x y z
N MET A 1 17.03 9.09 26.96
CA MET A 1 17.27 7.76 26.39
C MET A 1 17.03 7.86 24.90
N GLU A 2 17.99 7.46 24.06
CA GLU A 2 17.73 7.33 22.62
C GLU A 2 16.60 6.33 22.41
N SER A 3 15.64 6.66 21.55
CA SER A 3 14.49 5.80 21.27
C SER A 3 14.93 4.65 20.36
N ASP A 4 14.64 3.42 20.78
CA ASP A 4 14.80 2.22 19.96
C ASP A 4 13.94 2.29 18.70
N ILE A 5 14.39 1.64 17.62
CA ILE A 5 13.66 1.65 16.34
C ILE A 5 13.07 0.27 16.07
N ALA A 6 11.77 0.18 15.89
CA ALA A 6 11.05 -1.03 15.54
C ALA A 6 11.04 -1.25 14.02
N ILE A 7 11.34 -2.47 13.59
CA ILE A 7 10.99 -2.96 12.25
C ILE A 7 9.55 -3.48 12.35
N VAL A 8 8.62 -2.81 11.67
CA VAL A 8 7.18 -3.14 11.71
C VAL A 8 6.68 -3.82 10.45
N GLY A 9 7.38 -3.63 9.32
CA GLY A 9 7.06 -4.27 8.03
C GLY A 9 8.30 -4.60 7.23
N MET A 10 8.21 -5.65 6.40
CA MET A 10 9.29 -6.07 5.51
C MET A 10 8.72 -6.74 4.25
N SER A 11 9.41 -6.61 3.13
CA SER A 11 9.15 -7.31 1.88
C SER A 11 10.46 -7.58 1.15
N CYS A 12 10.48 -8.60 0.30
CA CYS A 12 11.64 -8.90 -0.52
C CYS A 12 11.28 -9.63 -1.83
N ARG A 13 12.11 -9.42 -2.85
CA ARG A 13 12.23 -10.27 -4.04
C ARG A 13 13.70 -10.64 -4.19
N LEU A 14 14.01 -11.91 -3.95
CA LEU A 14 15.36 -12.45 -3.93
C LEU A 14 15.45 -13.69 -4.84
N PRO A 15 16.64 -14.14 -5.23
CA PRO A 15 16.78 -15.33 -6.06
C PRO A 15 16.15 -16.54 -5.37
N GLY A 16 15.29 -17.27 -6.08
CA GLY A 16 14.54 -18.41 -5.54
C GLY A 16 13.48 -18.06 -4.47
N ALA A 17 13.26 -16.79 -4.15
CA ALA A 17 12.34 -16.36 -3.11
C ALA A 17 11.54 -15.12 -3.53
N SER A 18 10.26 -15.35 -3.85
CA SER A 18 9.35 -14.29 -4.26
C SER A 18 8.76 -13.51 -3.08
N ASN A 19 8.96 -13.89 -1.82
CA ASN A 19 8.52 -13.14 -0.63
C ASN A 19 9.31 -13.60 0.60
N VAL A 20 8.97 -13.04 1.77
CA VAL A 20 9.68 -13.28 3.04
C VAL A 20 9.51 -14.73 3.51
N GLU A 21 8.33 -15.31 3.31
CA GLU A 21 8.00 -16.69 3.67
C GLU A 21 8.78 -17.70 2.81
N ALA A 22 8.81 -17.48 1.50
CA ALA A 22 9.62 -18.25 0.55
C ALA A 22 11.10 -18.12 0.88
N PHE A 23 11.55 -16.92 1.27
CA PHE A 23 12.93 -16.68 1.69
C PHE A 23 13.29 -17.51 2.94
N TRP A 24 12.45 -17.52 3.96
CA TRP A 24 12.67 -18.38 5.13
C TRP A 24 12.66 -19.88 4.77
N SER A 25 11.75 -20.31 3.89
CA SER A 25 11.68 -21.70 3.45
C SER A 25 12.99 -22.14 2.77
N LEU A 26 13.53 -21.31 1.88
CA LEU A 26 14.79 -21.56 1.18
C LEU A 26 15.97 -21.64 2.16
N LEU A 27 16.06 -20.68 3.10
CA LEU A 27 17.11 -20.64 4.11
C LEU A 27 17.05 -21.85 5.06
N SER A 28 15.86 -22.17 5.59
CA SER A 28 15.69 -23.24 6.58
C SER A 28 15.99 -24.63 6.01
N LYS A 29 15.76 -24.83 4.71
CA LYS A 29 16.12 -26.06 3.98
C LYS A 29 17.59 -26.13 3.56
N GLY A 30 18.33 -25.01 3.66
CA GLY A 30 19.72 -24.94 3.19
C GLY A 30 19.86 -25.04 1.67
N GLU A 31 18.91 -24.45 0.93
CA GLU A 31 18.92 -24.47 -0.53
C GLU A 31 19.79 -23.34 -1.11
N SER A 32 20.34 -23.58 -2.30
CA SER A 32 21.08 -22.59 -3.09
C SER A 32 20.23 -22.13 -4.28
N ALA A 33 20.16 -20.82 -4.47
CA ALA A 33 19.44 -20.14 -5.54
C ALA A 33 20.38 -19.71 -6.69
N ILE A 34 21.64 -20.16 -6.70
CA ILE A 34 22.57 -19.86 -7.79
C ILE A 34 22.22 -20.70 -9.02
N SER A 35 22.16 -20.04 -10.18
CA SER A 35 21.90 -20.65 -11.48
C SER A 35 22.87 -20.11 -12.55
N GLU A 36 22.88 -20.72 -13.73
CA GLU A 36 23.57 -20.13 -14.88
C GLU A 36 22.85 -18.85 -15.32
N VAL A 37 23.58 -17.90 -15.91
CA VAL A 37 23.00 -16.64 -16.41
C VAL A 37 21.82 -16.92 -17.36
N PRO A 38 20.61 -16.40 -17.08
CA PRO A 38 19.47 -16.53 -17.97
C PRO A 38 19.71 -15.87 -19.32
N ARG A 39 19.21 -16.48 -20.39
CA ARG A 39 19.36 -15.97 -21.77
C ARG A 39 18.69 -14.60 -21.95
N GLU A 40 17.67 -14.32 -21.15
CA GLU A 40 16.95 -13.06 -21.08
C GLU A 40 17.82 -11.90 -20.59
N ARG A 41 18.92 -12.18 -19.87
CA ARG A 41 19.89 -11.16 -19.41
C ARG A 41 20.93 -10.87 -20.50
N TRP A 42 21.69 -11.89 -20.89
CA TRP A 42 22.62 -11.79 -22.02
C TRP A 42 23.01 -13.15 -22.58
N ASP A 43 23.56 -13.14 -23.79
CA ASP A 43 24.13 -14.35 -24.42
C ASP A 43 25.43 -14.75 -23.73
N LEU A 44 25.36 -15.81 -22.92
CA LEU A 44 26.50 -16.33 -22.16
C LEU A 44 27.67 -16.74 -23.07
N ALA A 45 27.42 -17.27 -24.28
CA ALA A 45 28.48 -17.71 -25.19
C ALA A 45 29.37 -16.53 -25.66
N ARG A 46 28.84 -15.31 -25.63
CA ARG A 46 29.56 -14.09 -25.98
C ARG A 46 30.35 -13.50 -24.82
N VAL A 47 30.06 -13.90 -23.59
CA VAL A 47 30.61 -13.28 -22.37
C VAL A 47 31.54 -14.24 -21.62
N TYR A 48 31.23 -15.53 -21.58
CA TYR A 48 31.98 -16.52 -20.83
C TYR A 48 33.22 -17.01 -21.58
N ASP A 49 34.33 -17.14 -20.85
CA ASP A 49 35.52 -17.88 -21.27
C ASP A 49 36.18 -18.48 -20.02
N ALA A 50 36.56 -19.75 -20.05
CA ALA A 50 37.20 -20.41 -18.92
C ALA A 50 38.59 -19.81 -18.59
N ASP A 51 39.26 -19.19 -19.56
CA ASP A 51 40.53 -18.50 -19.34
C ASP A 51 40.28 -17.14 -18.65
N PRO A 52 40.73 -16.94 -17.39
CA PRO A 52 40.57 -15.66 -16.69
C PRO A 52 41.30 -14.49 -17.38
N LEU A 53 42.26 -14.76 -18.27
CA LEU A 53 43.00 -13.75 -19.01
C LEU A 53 42.31 -13.32 -20.31
N ALA A 54 41.38 -14.11 -20.86
CA ALA A 54 40.70 -13.85 -22.13
C ALA A 54 40.07 -12.45 -22.20
N ALA A 55 40.51 -11.59 -23.12
CA ALA A 55 40.11 -10.19 -23.15
C ALA A 55 38.60 -9.99 -23.32
N GLY A 56 38.00 -9.14 -22.49
CA GLY A 56 36.56 -8.83 -22.54
C GLY A 56 35.63 -9.97 -22.13
N LYS A 57 36.14 -11.04 -21.50
CA LYS A 57 35.37 -12.20 -21.06
C LYS A 57 35.34 -12.33 -19.54
N ALA A 58 34.28 -12.95 -19.02
CA ALA A 58 34.16 -13.37 -17.64
C ALA A 58 34.45 -14.87 -17.49
N ASN A 59 35.19 -15.25 -16.46
CA ASN A 59 35.49 -16.65 -16.13
C ASN A 59 34.44 -17.32 -15.25
N THR A 60 33.24 -16.74 -15.18
CA THR A 60 32.10 -17.29 -14.46
C THR A 60 30.86 -17.18 -15.33
N ARG A 61 29.96 -18.13 -15.12
CA ARG A 61 28.66 -18.24 -15.79
C ARG A 61 27.50 -18.29 -14.82
N TRP A 62 27.78 -18.06 -13.54
CA TRP A 62 26.86 -18.26 -12.44
C TRP A 62 26.38 -16.92 -11.88
N GLY A 63 25.14 -16.88 -11.39
CA GLY A 63 24.57 -15.74 -10.70
C GLY A 63 23.31 -16.11 -9.91
N GLY A 64 22.90 -15.25 -8.99
CA GLY A 64 21.55 -15.30 -8.40
C GLY A 64 20.64 -14.31 -9.12
N PHE A 65 19.55 -14.76 -9.73
CA PHE A 65 18.67 -13.90 -10.52
C PHE A 65 17.25 -13.91 -9.97
N ILE A 66 16.57 -12.77 -10.05
CA ILE A 66 15.14 -12.70 -9.77
C ILE A 66 14.32 -13.02 -11.02
N ASP A 67 13.14 -13.59 -10.80
CA ASP A 67 12.18 -13.86 -11.86
C ASP A 67 11.38 -12.60 -12.25
N GLY A 68 11.22 -12.40 -13.56
CA GLY A 68 10.35 -11.37 -14.10
C GLY A 68 10.79 -9.94 -13.81
N ALA A 69 12.08 -9.62 -13.91
CA ALA A 69 12.60 -8.25 -13.77
C ALA A 69 11.94 -7.28 -14.78
N GLU A 70 11.46 -7.82 -15.90
CA GLU A 70 10.70 -7.11 -16.93
C GLU A 70 9.21 -6.91 -16.61
N LEU A 71 8.69 -7.56 -15.56
CA LEU A 71 7.27 -7.57 -15.23
C LEU A 71 6.93 -6.52 -14.16
N PHE A 72 5.90 -5.71 -14.41
CA PHE A 72 5.45 -4.63 -13.52
C PHE A 72 3.97 -4.30 -13.74
N ASP A 73 3.26 -3.85 -12.70
CA ASP A 73 1.87 -3.37 -12.78
C ASP A 73 1.82 -1.84 -12.97
N ALA A 74 2.07 -1.39 -14.20
CA ALA A 74 2.16 0.04 -14.52
C ALA A 74 0.85 0.81 -14.22
N GLU A 75 -0.30 0.21 -14.48
CA GLU A 75 -1.61 0.85 -14.31
C GLU A 75 -1.90 1.12 -12.82
N PHE A 76 -1.57 0.16 -11.94
CA PHE A 76 -1.70 0.34 -10.49
C PHE A 76 -0.86 1.52 -9.99
N PHE A 77 0.36 1.67 -10.50
CA PHE A 77 1.28 2.76 -10.13
C PHE A 77 1.08 4.04 -10.96
N ALA A 78 -0.06 4.18 -11.64
CA ALA A 78 -0.43 5.35 -12.44
C ALA A 78 0.61 5.74 -13.50
N MET A 79 1.25 4.73 -14.11
CA MET A 79 2.30 4.87 -15.11
C MET A 79 1.79 4.47 -16.49
N SER A 80 2.04 5.30 -17.51
CA SER A 80 1.68 4.94 -18.89
C SER A 80 2.56 3.78 -19.39
N PRO A 81 2.09 2.98 -20.37
CA PRO A 81 2.91 1.93 -20.96
C PRO A 81 4.23 2.45 -21.57
N GLU A 82 4.19 3.67 -22.14
CA GLU A 82 5.38 4.35 -22.69
C GLU A 82 6.40 4.66 -21.59
N GLU A 83 5.95 5.23 -20.46
CA GLU A 83 6.83 5.52 -19.34
C GLU A 83 7.41 4.24 -18.74
N ALA A 84 6.57 3.22 -18.51
CA ALA A 84 6.95 1.98 -17.84
C ALA A 84 8.07 1.21 -18.56
N VAL A 85 8.16 1.31 -19.90
CA VAL A 85 9.25 0.72 -20.67
C VAL A 85 10.57 1.46 -20.45
N ILE A 86 10.54 2.78 -20.22
CA ILE A 86 11.74 3.61 -20.02
C ILE A 86 12.23 3.56 -18.57
N VAL A 87 11.33 3.39 -17.60
CA VAL A 87 11.68 3.36 -16.17
C VAL A 87 12.55 2.15 -15.85
N ASP A 88 13.67 2.38 -15.16
CA ASP A 88 14.56 1.34 -14.66
C ASP A 88 13.76 0.29 -13.86
N PRO A 89 13.85 -1.01 -14.20
CA PRO A 89 13.29 -2.11 -13.43
C PRO A 89 13.55 -2.04 -11.92
N GLN A 90 14.67 -1.47 -11.48
CA GLN A 90 14.97 -1.25 -10.07
C GLN A 90 13.94 -0.33 -9.39
N GLN A 91 13.52 0.75 -10.05
CA GLN A 91 12.50 1.66 -9.54
C GLN A 91 11.12 1.00 -9.49
N ARG A 92 10.80 0.20 -10.52
CA ARG A 92 9.56 -0.59 -10.61
C ARG A 92 9.46 -1.59 -9.46
N LEU A 93 10.53 -2.33 -9.23
CA LEU A 93 10.61 -3.28 -8.13
C LEU A 93 10.48 -2.60 -6.76
N MET A 94 11.13 -1.44 -6.57
CA MET A 94 11.02 -0.69 -5.32
C MET A 94 9.59 -0.22 -5.02
N LEU A 95 8.81 0.16 -6.04
CA LEU A 95 7.39 0.52 -5.89
C LEU A 95 6.55 -0.65 -5.36
N GLU A 96 6.67 -1.84 -5.96
CA GLU A 96 5.98 -3.04 -5.49
C GLU A 96 6.41 -3.42 -4.07
N LEU A 97 7.72 -3.43 -3.80
CA LEU A 97 8.25 -3.81 -2.49
C LEU A 97 7.83 -2.84 -1.38
N ALA A 98 7.88 -1.53 -1.62
CA ALA A 98 7.47 -0.55 -0.61
C ALA A 98 5.98 -0.68 -0.25
N TRP A 99 5.13 -0.91 -1.26
CA TRP A 99 3.72 -1.18 -1.04
C TRP A 99 3.50 -2.44 -0.21
N GLU A 100 4.16 -3.55 -0.59
CA GLU A 100 4.10 -4.82 0.14
C GLU A 100 4.58 -4.69 1.59
N ALA A 101 5.67 -3.94 1.83
CA ALA A 101 6.20 -3.75 3.18
C ALA A 101 5.25 -2.94 4.08
N LEU A 102 4.54 -1.95 3.52
CA LEU A 102 3.51 -1.19 4.23
C LEU A 102 2.30 -2.06 4.56
N GLU A 103 1.81 -2.85 3.60
CA GLU A 103 0.72 -3.80 3.86
C GLU A 103 1.14 -4.88 4.87
N HIS A 104 2.38 -5.37 4.83
CA HIS A 104 2.94 -6.30 5.81
C HIS A 104 3.03 -5.68 7.22
N ALA A 105 3.24 -4.36 7.32
CA ALA A 105 3.15 -3.62 8.59
C ALA A 105 1.70 -3.44 9.08
N GLY A 106 0.71 -3.79 8.25
CA GLY A 106 -0.69 -3.44 8.46
C GLY A 106 -0.94 -1.93 8.33
N ILE A 107 -0.12 -1.18 7.59
CA ILE A 107 -0.34 0.24 7.37
C ILE A 107 -1.00 0.40 6.00
N ASP A 108 -2.18 1.04 5.95
CA ASP A 108 -2.79 1.43 4.68
C ASP A 108 -1.85 2.43 3.97
N PRO A 109 -1.28 2.11 2.80
CA PRO A 109 -0.38 3.02 2.10
C PRO A 109 -1.03 4.38 1.76
N GLN A 110 -2.35 4.42 1.56
CA GLN A 110 -3.07 5.67 1.27
C GLN A 110 -3.18 6.59 2.50
N SER A 111 -3.03 6.06 3.70
CA SER A 111 -3.03 6.86 4.94
C SER A 111 -1.78 7.75 5.07
N LEU A 112 -0.73 7.49 4.27
CA LEU A 112 0.52 8.25 4.28
C LEU A 112 0.47 9.54 3.45
N ARG A 113 -0.62 9.79 2.71
CA ARG A 113 -0.76 11.00 1.90
C ARG A 113 -0.56 12.26 2.75
N ARG A 114 0.27 13.16 2.24
CA ARG A 114 0.71 14.42 2.89
C ARG A 114 1.41 14.23 4.24
N SER A 115 1.80 13.01 4.60
CA SER A 115 2.53 12.74 5.85
C SER A 115 4.03 13.02 5.69
N ALA A 116 4.72 13.23 6.81
CA ALA A 116 6.17 13.42 6.85
C ALA A 116 6.98 12.10 6.76
N ALA A 117 6.39 11.02 6.24
CA ALA A 117 7.11 9.75 6.08
C ALA A 117 8.32 9.89 5.15
N GLY A 118 9.48 9.42 5.61
CA GLY A 118 10.75 9.49 4.87
C GLY A 118 11.01 8.23 4.04
N VAL A 119 11.77 8.38 2.96
CA VAL A 119 12.14 7.32 2.01
C VAL A 119 13.65 7.32 1.80
N TYR A 120 14.29 6.17 2.03
CA TYR A 120 15.74 6.01 1.96
C TYR A 120 16.08 4.75 1.14
N VAL A 121 16.75 4.91 -0.01
CA VAL A 121 17.01 3.78 -0.92
C VAL A 121 18.49 3.59 -1.19
N GLY A 122 19.03 2.41 -0.91
CA GLY A 122 20.38 2.00 -1.30
C GLY A 122 20.41 1.50 -2.76
N ILE A 123 21.13 2.19 -3.64
CA ILE A 123 21.18 1.87 -5.08
C ILE A 123 22.47 2.45 -5.71
N SER A 124 23.09 1.73 -6.65
CA SER A 124 24.38 2.10 -7.25
C SER A 124 24.42 1.92 -8.77
N HIS A 125 23.90 0.81 -9.30
CA HIS A 125 24.06 0.42 -10.70
C HIS A 125 23.01 1.08 -11.61
N ASN A 126 23.40 1.44 -12.84
CA ASN A 126 22.52 2.05 -13.85
C ASN A 126 22.59 1.34 -15.21
N ASP A 127 22.46 0.01 -15.19
CA ASP A 127 22.55 -0.82 -16.39
C ASP A 127 21.47 -0.48 -17.43
N TYR A 128 20.27 -0.15 -16.96
CA TYR A 128 19.14 0.09 -17.85
C TYR A 128 19.31 1.35 -18.70
N GLU A 129 19.87 2.43 -18.12
CA GLU A 129 20.25 3.62 -18.88
C GLU A 129 21.23 3.27 -20.00
N ARG A 130 22.23 2.42 -19.73
CA ARG A 130 23.19 2.00 -20.75
C ARG A 130 22.51 1.22 -21.88
N ILE A 131 21.51 0.40 -21.58
CA ILE A 131 20.71 -0.32 -22.59
C ILE A 131 19.93 0.68 -23.46
N ILE A 132 19.34 1.72 -22.85
CA ILE A 132 18.60 2.76 -23.56
C ILE A 132 19.55 3.55 -24.48
N CYS A 133 20.65 4.06 -23.93
CA CYS A 133 21.59 4.93 -24.63
C CYS A 133 22.38 4.24 -25.76
N ARG A 134 22.34 2.90 -25.87
CA ARG A 134 22.84 2.19 -27.06
C ARG A 134 22.07 2.54 -28.33
N ASP A 135 20.83 3.01 -28.20
CA ASP A 135 19.98 3.46 -29.30
C ASP A 135 19.29 4.77 -28.92
N GLN A 136 19.80 5.88 -29.47
CA GLN A 136 19.30 7.22 -29.17
C GLN A 136 17.82 7.41 -29.50
N SER A 137 17.24 6.57 -30.37
CA SER A 137 15.80 6.64 -30.68
C SER A 137 14.90 6.22 -29.51
N ARG A 138 15.45 5.51 -28.50
CA ARG A 138 14.77 5.11 -27.28
C ARG A 138 14.73 6.21 -26.21
N ILE A 139 15.46 7.31 -26.41
CA ILE A 139 15.48 8.43 -25.48
C ILE A 139 14.18 9.21 -25.65
N THR A 140 13.32 9.19 -24.63
CA THR A 140 12.06 9.92 -24.60
C THR A 140 12.07 10.98 -23.50
N ARG A 141 10.97 11.73 -23.38
CA ARG A 141 10.75 12.68 -22.27
C ARG A 141 10.84 12.03 -20.88
N PHE A 142 10.65 10.72 -20.79
CA PHE A 142 10.73 9.97 -19.53
C PHE A 142 12.15 9.55 -19.15
N HIS A 143 13.16 9.79 -20.00
CA HIS A 143 14.52 9.32 -19.73
C HIS A 143 15.06 9.82 -18.39
N GLY A 144 14.92 11.12 -18.10
CA GLY A 144 15.41 11.69 -16.84
C GLY A 144 14.75 11.05 -15.61
N THR A 145 13.42 10.92 -15.62
CA THR A 145 12.68 10.32 -14.50
C THR A 145 12.83 8.79 -14.44
N GLY A 146 13.13 8.14 -15.56
CA GLY A 146 13.27 6.69 -15.67
C GLY A 146 14.66 6.15 -15.38
N ALA A 147 15.72 6.93 -15.60
CA ALA A 147 17.11 6.48 -15.48
C ALA A 147 17.87 7.03 -14.27
N TYR A 148 17.48 8.18 -13.72
CA TYR A 148 18.24 8.78 -12.62
C TYR A 148 18.03 8.02 -11.32
N GLN A 149 19.13 7.68 -10.64
CA GLN A 149 19.12 6.90 -9.41
C GLN A 149 18.27 7.55 -8.32
N SER A 150 18.33 8.87 -8.17
CA SER A 150 17.49 9.64 -7.22
C SER A 150 15.98 9.37 -7.36
N MET A 151 15.52 8.95 -8.54
CA MET A 151 14.12 8.64 -8.79
C MET A 151 13.67 7.35 -8.10
N ALA A 152 14.57 6.44 -7.72
CA ALA A 152 14.21 5.25 -6.94
C ALA A 152 13.55 5.61 -5.59
N ALA A 153 14.04 6.65 -4.91
CA ALA A 153 13.40 7.18 -3.70
C ALA A 153 12.28 8.18 -4.02
N ASN A 154 12.54 9.13 -4.93
CA ASN A 154 11.58 10.22 -5.20
C ASN A 154 10.28 9.72 -5.82
N ARG A 155 10.30 8.65 -6.62
CA ARG A 155 9.09 8.06 -7.22
C ARG A 155 8.19 7.40 -6.16
N LEU A 156 8.78 6.80 -5.11
CA LEU A 156 8.05 6.30 -3.95
C LEU A 156 7.36 7.44 -3.21
N SER A 157 8.10 8.52 -2.90
CA SER A 157 7.53 9.69 -2.23
C SER A 157 6.42 10.34 -3.06
N TYR A 158 6.61 10.45 -4.38
CA TYR A 158 5.61 10.98 -5.30
C TYR A 158 4.34 10.13 -5.32
N PHE A 159 4.48 8.80 -5.45
CA PHE A 159 3.33 7.91 -5.54
C PHE A 159 2.54 7.82 -4.22
N LEU A 160 3.24 7.78 -3.10
CA LEU A 160 2.64 7.75 -1.76
C LEU A 160 2.19 9.15 -1.27
N ASP A 161 2.51 10.21 -2.01
CA ASP A 161 2.30 11.63 -1.67
C ASP A 161 2.89 11.98 -0.29
N THR A 162 4.10 11.49 0.01
CA THR A 162 4.80 11.83 1.26
C THR A 162 5.67 13.08 1.10
N VAL A 163 5.80 13.86 2.17
CA VAL A 163 6.55 15.13 2.19
C VAL A 163 7.77 15.10 3.11
N GLY A 164 8.14 13.92 3.61
CA GLY A 164 9.36 13.71 4.41
C GLY A 164 10.64 13.65 3.55
N PRO A 165 11.82 13.40 4.18
CA PRO A 165 13.08 13.25 3.46
C PRO A 165 13.00 12.12 2.42
N SER A 166 13.53 12.35 1.21
CA SER A 166 13.60 11.35 0.15
C SER A 166 15.00 11.35 -0.45
N MET A 167 15.72 10.24 -0.31
CA MET A 167 17.13 10.19 -0.72
C MET A 167 17.61 8.80 -1.12
N THR A 168 18.61 8.80 -1.99
CA THR A 168 19.34 7.60 -2.40
C THR A 168 20.76 7.61 -1.85
N LEU A 169 21.27 6.45 -1.45
CA LEU A 169 22.63 6.29 -0.94
C LEU A 169 23.39 5.26 -1.77
N ASP A 170 24.63 5.60 -2.11
CA ASP A 170 25.59 4.71 -2.74
C ASP A 170 26.86 4.65 -1.91
N THR A 171 27.00 3.56 -1.18
CA THR A 171 28.24 3.15 -0.50
C THR A 171 28.65 1.74 -0.96
N ALA A 172 28.36 1.42 -2.23
CA ALA A 172 28.51 0.08 -2.81
C ALA A 172 27.76 -1.00 -2.00
N CYS A 173 28.44 -2.09 -1.61
CA CYS A 173 27.84 -3.23 -0.92
C CYS A 173 27.24 -2.91 0.46
N SER A 174 27.53 -1.76 1.05
CA SER A 174 26.96 -1.33 2.34
C SER A 174 25.76 -0.38 2.21
N SER A 175 25.35 -0.02 0.98
CA SER A 175 24.34 1.02 0.71
C SER A 175 23.03 0.82 1.46
N GLY A 176 22.50 -0.42 1.50
CA GLY A 176 21.28 -0.71 2.22
C GLY A 176 21.37 -0.46 3.74
N LEU A 177 22.48 -0.85 4.39
CA LEU A 177 22.66 -0.58 5.82
C LEU A 177 23.02 0.90 6.09
N ALA A 178 23.70 1.57 5.16
CA ALA A 178 23.92 3.01 5.26
C ALA A 178 22.59 3.78 5.19
N ALA A 179 21.69 3.40 4.28
CA ALA A 179 20.34 3.95 4.19
C ALA A 179 19.54 3.69 5.48
N LEU A 180 19.63 2.46 6.04
CA LEU A 180 19.04 2.11 7.33
C LEU A 180 19.57 2.99 8.47
N HIS A 181 20.89 3.20 8.53
CA HIS A 181 21.52 4.03 9.55
C HIS A 181 20.98 5.46 9.50
N VAL A 182 20.97 6.09 8.32
CA VAL A 182 20.42 7.45 8.14
C VAL A 182 18.95 7.51 8.54
N ALA A 183 18.13 6.53 8.13
CA ALA A 183 16.73 6.47 8.52
C ALA A 183 16.54 6.35 10.05
N CYS A 184 17.37 5.54 10.72
CA CYS A 184 17.33 5.42 12.18
C CYS A 184 17.68 6.75 12.86
N GLN A 185 18.69 7.48 12.38
CA GLN A 185 19.02 8.80 12.90
C GLN A 185 17.85 9.78 12.71
N GLN A 186 17.20 9.76 11.55
CA GLN A 186 16.08 10.63 11.23
C GLN A 186 14.80 10.34 12.04
N LEU A 187 14.57 9.07 12.38
CA LEU A 187 13.49 8.69 13.30
C LEU A 187 13.77 9.15 14.74
N ARG A 188 15.03 9.03 15.18
CA ARG A 188 15.50 9.45 16.51
C ARG A 188 15.46 10.97 16.67
N SER A 189 15.86 11.73 15.65
CA SER A 189 15.78 13.20 15.62
C SER A 189 14.36 13.73 15.44
N ARG A 190 13.40 12.83 15.13
CA ARG A 190 11.98 13.14 14.84
C ARG A 190 11.76 13.97 13.58
N GLU A 191 12.73 13.98 12.65
CA GLU A 191 12.57 14.56 11.32
C GLU A 191 11.63 13.75 10.43
N ALA A 192 11.52 12.44 10.68
CA ALA A 192 10.50 11.57 10.11
C ALA A 192 9.78 10.78 11.23
N PRO A 193 8.45 10.63 11.18
CA PRO A 193 7.72 9.76 12.11
C PRO A 193 7.71 8.29 11.64
N LEU A 194 7.87 8.05 10.34
CA LEU A 194 7.92 6.73 9.72
C LEU A 194 9.00 6.76 8.65
N ALA A 195 9.76 5.67 8.48
CA ALA A 195 10.73 5.55 7.42
C ALA A 195 10.50 4.28 6.58
N ILE A 196 10.47 4.45 5.27
CA ILE A 196 10.54 3.37 4.28
C ILE A 196 12.01 3.25 3.87
N VAL A 197 12.63 2.12 4.17
CA VAL A 197 14.04 1.87 3.87
C VAL A 197 14.14 0.73 2.87
N GLY A 198 14.70 1.00 1.70
CA GLY A 198 14.83 0.03 0.63
C GLY A 198 16.25 -0.14 0.12
N ALA A 199 16.50 -1.22 -0.59
CA ALA A 199 17.69 -1.40 -1.39
C ALA A 199 17.38 -2.33 -2.57
N VAL A 200 18.00 -2.06 -3.71
CA VAL A 200 17.77 -2.82 -4.94
C VAL A 200 19.06 -2.92 -5.77
N THR A 201 19.25 -4.08 -6.39
CA THR A 201 20.33 -4.38 -7.33
C THR A 201 19.76 -5.30 -8.42
N LEU A 202 19.97 -4.96 -9.69
CA LEU A 202 19.70 -5.82 -10.85
C LEU A 202 20.90 -5.83 -11.80
N HIS A 203 21.15 -6.95 -12.48
CA HIS A 203 22.26 -7.11 -13.42
C HIS A 203 21.68 -7.30 -14.82
N LEU A 204 21.59 -6.22 -15.57
CA LEU A 204 20.92 -6.25 -16.88
C LEU A 204 21.93 -6.32 -18.03
N THR A 205 23.20 -6.08 -17.75
CA THR A 205 24.29 -6.09 -18.72
C THR A 205 25.53 -6.85 -18.22
N PRO A 206 26.31 -7.49 -19.10
CA PRO A 206 27.46 -8.29 -18.71
C PRO A 206 28.70 -7.48 -18.32
N GLU A 207 28.77 -6.18 -18.66
CA GLU A 207 30.00 -5.39 -18.56
C GLU A 207 30.59 -5.34 -17.15
N GLU A 208 29.75 -5.21 -16.12
CA GLU A 208 30.20 -5.22 -14.73
C GLU A 208 30.71 -6.59 -14.30
N THR A 209 30.02 -7.66 -14.70
CA THR A 209 30.46 -9.04 -14.46
C THR A 209 31.83 -9.30 -15.09
N ILE A 210 32.07 -8.81 -16.32
CA ILE A 210 33.37 -8.88 -16.98
C ILE A 210 34.42 -8.10 -16.18
N GLY A 211 34.11 -6.86 -15.77
CA GLY A 211 35.03 -6.04 -14.98
C GLY A 211 35.44 -6.70 -13.66
N LEU A 212 34.48 -7.24 -12.91
CA LEU A 212 34.72 -7.93 -11.64
C LEU A 212 35.47 -9.26 -11.82
N ALA A 213 35.20 -10.00 -12.90
CA ALA A 213 35.98 -11.18 -13.26
C ALA A 213 37.45 -10.83 -13.54
N LYS A 214 37.71 -9.72 -14.24
CA LYS A 214 39.09 -9.21 -14.45
C LYS A 214 39.75 -8.74 -13.17
N GLY A 215 38.96 -8.24 -12.22
CA GLY A 215 39.38 -7.97 -10.84
C GLY A 215 39.68 -9.22 -10.01
N LYS A 216 39.44 -10.44 -10.53
CA LYS A 216 39.55 -11.72 -9.82
C LYS A 216 38.71 -11.77 -8.54
N LEU A 217 37.57 -11.09 -8.55
CA LEU A 217 36.65 -11.04 -7.42
C LEU A 217 35.58 -12.13 -7.47
N LEU A 218 35.31 -12.66 -8.66
CA LEU A 218 34.23 -13.62 -8.89
C LEU A 218 34.70 -15.06 -8.77
N SER A 219 33.88 -15.88 -8.13
CA SER A 219 34.09 -17.31 -8.05
C SER A 219 33.85 -17.98 -9.42
N PRO A 220 34.80 -18.76 -9.96
CA PRO A 220 34.62 -19.51 -11.21
C PRO A 220 33.64 -20.68 -11.08
N ASP A 221 33.50 -21.25 -9.88
CA ASP A 221 32.68 -22.45 -9.63
C ASP A 221 31.23 -22.12 -9.21
N GLY A 222 30.89 -20.83 -9.09
CA GLY A 222 29.54 -20.42 -8.76
C GLY A 222 29.16 -20.62 -7.30
N GLN A 223 30.13 -20.71 -6.39
CA GLN A 223 29.87 -20.84 -4.97
C GLN A 223 30.55 -19.73 -4.17
N CYS A 224 29.79 -19.05 -3.31
CA CYS A 224 30.38 -18.27 -2.21
C CYS A 224 30.77 -19.24 -1.11
N ARG A 225 32.08 -19.46 -0.92
CA ARG A 225 32.65 -20.34 0.11
C ARG A 225 33.08 -19.54 1.34
N SER A 226 32.13 -18.78 1.90
CA SER A 226 32.40 -17.81 2.97
C SER A 226 33.05 -18.48 4.18
N PHE A 227 34.23 -17.99 4.56
CA PHE A 227 35.08 -18.48 5.64
C PHE A 227 35.58 -19.92 5.51
N ASP A 228 35.44 -20.55 4.34
CA ASP A 228 36.06 -21.84 4.05
C ASP A 228 37.49 -21.65 3.53
N GLU A 229 38.36 -22.64 3.73
CA GLU A 229 39.72 -22.60 3.19
C GLU A 229 39.74 -22.49 1.65
N GLY A 230 38.72 -23.01 0.97
CA GLY A 230 38.55 -22.96 -0.49
C GLY A 230 37.99 -21.65 -1.05
N ALA A 231 37.83 -20.61 -0.23
CA ALA A 231 37.34 -19.28 -0.63
C ALA A 231 38.09 -18.70 -1.86
N ASN A 232 37.39 -18.52 -2.98
CA ASN A 232 37.96 -18.16 -4.28
C ASN A 232 37.24 -16.99 -4.98
N GLY A 233 36.37 -16.27 -4.28
CA GLY A 233 35.56 -15.18 -4.82
C GLY A 233 34.08 -15.30 -4.46
N TYR A 234 33.29 -14.34 -4.91
CA TYR A 234 31.83 -14.33 -4.70
C TYR A 234 31.07 -14.55 -6.02
N VAL A 235 29.78 -14.85 -5.91
CA VAL A 235 28.85 -14.92 -7.04
C VAL A 235 27.96 -13.68 -7.00
N ARG A 236 27.77 -13.00 -8.13
CA ARG A 236 26.87 -11.82 -8.19
C ARG A 236 25.41 -12.24 -8.08
N ALA A 237 24.58 -11.39 -7.49
CA ALA A 237 23.16 -11.66 -7.36
C ALA A 237 22.28 -10.40 -7.41
N GLU A 238 21.07 -10.60 -7.90
CA GLU A 238 20.02 -9.58 -8.02
C GLU A 238 19.02 -9.69 -6.88
N GLY A 239 18.41 -8.57 -6.49
CA GLY A 239 17.29 -8.59 -5.57
C GLY A 239 16.93 -7.23 -5.03
N GLY A 240 15.73 -7.15 -4.45
CA GLY A 240 15.22 -5.96 -3.78
C GLY A 240 14.63 -6.28 -2.41
N VAL A 241 14.78 -5.34 -1.49
CA VAL A 241 14.22 -5.38 -0.13
C VAL A 241 13.60 -4.03 0.22
N SER A 242 12.48 -4.03 0.93
CA SER A 242 11.93 -2.85 1.59
C SER A 242 11.53 -3.14 3.04
N LEU A 243 11.78 -2.19 3.93
CA LEU A 243 11.47 -2.23 5.35
C LEU A 243 10.65 -1.01 5.74
N VAL A 244 9.78 -1.17 6.73
CA VAL A 244 9.04 -0.06 7.35
C VAL A 244 9.47 0.05 8.81
N LEU A 245 9.94 1.24 9.18
CA LEU A 245 10.51 1.54 10.48
C LEU A 245 9.70 2.60 11.22
N ARG A 246 9.62 2.42 12.54
CA ARG A 246 8.98 3.34 13.49
C ARG A 246 9.83 3.45 14.74
N ARG A 247 9.71 4.53 15.51
CA ARG A 247 10.20 4.49 16.89
C ARG A 247 9.41 3.42 17.64
N LEU A 248 10.06 2.67 18.52
CA LEU A 248 9.44 1.56 19.24
C LEU A 248 8.21 2.03 20.04
N ASP A 249 8.35 3.15 20.75
CA ASP A 249 7.25 3.70 21.56
C ASP A 249 6.03 4.07 20.71
N ASP A 250 6.25 4.66 19.52
CA ASP A 250 5.15 4.99 18.61
C ASP A 250 4.51 3.73 18.03
N ALA A 251 5.32 2.72 17.68
CA ALA A 251 4.82 1.45 17.15
C ALA A 251 3.93 0.74 18.18
N LEU A 252 4.35 0.71 19.45
CA LEU A 252 3.57 0.15 20.54
C LEU A 252 2.29 0.96 20.81
N ALA A 253 2.38 2.30 20.80
CA ALA A 253 1.21 3.17 20.98
C ALA A 253 0.15 3.01 19.88
N GLU A 254 0.58 2.72 18.65
CA GLU A 254 -0.31 2.48 17.51
C GLU A 254 -0.77 1.03 17.37
N GLY A 255 -0.33 0.13 18.26
CA GLY A 255 -0.64 -1.30 18.18
C GLY A 255 -0.08 -1.96 16.91
N LEU A 256 1.05 -1.46 16.40
CA LEU A 256 1.77 -2.09 15.30
C LEU A 256 2.50 -3.33 15.80
N ARG A 257 2.55 -4.35 14.95
CA ARG A 257 3.36 -5.55 15.21
C ARG A 257 4.85 -5.19 15.09
N VAL A 258 5.64 -5.57 16.08
CA VAL A 258 7.10 -5.37 16.07
C VAL A 258 7.78 -6.69 15.70
N LEU A 259 8.47 -6.72 14.57
CA LEU A 259 9.14 -7.91 14.06
C LEU A 259 10.51 -8.13 14.74
N SER A 260 11.23 -7.03 14.94
CA SER A 260 12.51 -6.93 15.65
C SER A 260 12.80 -5.47 16.00
N VAL A 261 13.76 -5.23 16.88
CA VAL A 261 14.14 -3.89 17.35
C VAL A 261 15.59 -3.61 16.99
N ILE A 262 15.85 -2.51 16.29
CA ILE A 262 17.19 -1.99 16.03
C ILE A 262 17.64 -1.19 17.25
N LYS A 263 18.63 -1.74 17.96
CA LYS A 263 19.18 -1.16 19.19
C LYS A 263 20.28 -0.13 18.90
N GLY A 264 21.11 -0.40 17.90
CA GLY A 264 22.21 0.49 17.51
C GLY A 264 22.68 0.21 16.09
N SER A 265 23.24 1.23 15.45
CA SER A 265 23.90 1.10 14.15
C SER A 265 25.06 2.08 14.06
N ALA A 266 26.08 1.73 13.28
CA ALA A 266 27.23 2.59 13.01
C ALA A 266 27.68 2.45 11.56
N VAL A 267 28.24 3.53 11.02
CA VAL A 267 28.89 3.59 9.71
C VAL A 267 30.26 4.24 9.87
N ASN A 268 31.30 3.65 9.28
CA ASN A 268 32.64 4.25 9.24
C ASN A 268 33.35 3.99 7.90
N HIS A 269 34.65 4.31 7.81
CA HIS A 269 35.46 4.05 6.62
C HIS A 269 36.79 3.36 6.98
N ASN A 270 37.30 2.54 6.07
CA ASN A 270 38.60 1.89 6.17
C ASN A 270 39.80 2.85 6.23
N GLY A 271 39.60 4.14 5.97
CA GLY A 271 40.68 5.12 5.79
C GLY A 271 41.71 4.66 4.76
N ARG A 272 42.99 4.89 5.05
CA ARG A 272 44.10 4.38 4.22
C ARG A 272 44.42 2.94 4.60
N SER A 273 44.26 2.01 3.66
CA SER A 273 44.60 0.57 3.80
C SER A 273 45.57 0.13 2.69
N ASN A 274 45.80 -1.18 2.54
CA ASN A 274 46.72 -1.77 1.55
C ASN A 274 46.25 -1.67 0.08
N GLY A 275 45.19 -0.90 -0.17
CA GLY A 275 44.59 -0.66 -1.48
C GLY A 275 43.19 -0.08 -1.28
N LEU A 276 42.67 0.68 -2.25
CA LEU A 276 41.36 1.31 -2.12
C LEU A 276 40.25 0.31 -1.73
N SER A 277 40.33 -0.90 -2.28
CA SER A 277 39.38 -1.97 -2.04
C SER A 277 39.78 -2.99 -0.97
N ALA A 278 40.95 -2.81 -0.35
CA ALA A 278 41.41 -3.73 0.68
C ALA A 278 40.69 -3.43 2.01
N PRO A 279 40.05 -4.43 2.64
CA PRO A 279 39.43 -4.24 3.95
C PRO A 279 40.48 -3.91 5.03
N ASN A 280 40.04 -3.28 6.11
CA ASN A 280 40.90 -2.85 7.21
C ASN A 280 40.37 -3.35 8.56
N SER A 281 40.98 -4.41 9.10
CA SER A 281 40.52 -5.09 10.32
C SER A 281 40.28 -4.14 11.53
N PRO A 282 41.19 -3.22 11.89
CA PRO A 282 40.93 -2.17 12.87
C PRO A 282 39.66 -1.33 12.62
N ALA A 283 39.37 -0.98 11.37
CA ALA A 283 38.15 -0.24 11.03
C ALA A 283 36.89 -1.11 11.18
N LEU A 284 36.99 -2.41 10.87
CA LEU A 284 35.90 -3.37 11.08
C LEU A 284 35.61 -3.56 12.57
N VAL A 285 36.65 -3.67 13.41
CA VAL A 285 36.52 -3.69 14.87
C VAL A 285 35.84 -2.42 15.38
N ALA A 286 36.29 -1.25 14.90
CA ALA A 286 35.75 0.03 15.33
C ALA A 286 34.26 0.20 14.98
N VAL A 287 33.80 -0.20 13.79
CA VAL A 287 32.37 -0.07 13.44
C VAL A 287 31.49 -0.99 14.30
N MET A 288 31.98 -2.21 14.62
CA MET A 288 31.26 -3.12 15.51
C MET A 288 31.15 -2.55 16.92
N GLN A 289 32.26 -2.05 17.48
CA GLN A 289 32.30 -1.43 18.81
C GLN A 289 31.42 -0.17 18.88
N GLN A 290 31.41 0.67 17.83
CA GLN A 290 30.57 1.86 17.78
C GLN A 290 29.07 1.50 17.82
N ALA A 291 28.63 0.49 17.06
CA ALA A 291 27.23 0.10 17.06
C ALA A 291 26.82 -0.60 18.38
N LEU A 292 27.71 -1.40 18.97
CA LEU A 292 27.52 -1.97 20.31
C LEU A 292 27.40 -0.88 21.39
N ALA A 293 28.26 0.13 21.34
CA ALA A 293 28.21 1.28 22.24
C ALA A 293 26.91 2.09 22.05
N ALA A 294 26.51 2.34 20.80
CA ALA A 294 25.22 2.99 20.49
C ALA A 294 24.01 2.18 20.96
N ALA A 295 24.13 0.85 21.05
CA ALA A 295 23.10 -0.04 21.56
C ALA A 295 23.13 -0.21 23.10
N GLY A 296 24.24 0.12 23.76
CA GLY A 296 24.48 -0.22 25.16
C GLY A 296 24.54 -1.73 25.42
N ILE A 297 25.03 -2.51 24.45
CA ILE A 297 25.05 -3.98 24.50
C ILE A 297 26.49 -4.48 24.58
N GLU A 298 26.76 -5.35 25.56
CA GLU A 298 28.02 -6.07 25.65
C GLU A 298 28.17 -7.12 24.54
N PRO A 299 29.36 -7.29 23.91
CA PRO A 299 29.56 -8.24 22.82
C PRO A 299 29.16 -9.68 23.17
N GLY A 300 29.38 -10.10 24.42
CA GLY A 300 29.05 -11.45 24.92
C GLY A 300 27.56 -11.79 24.95
N HIS A 301 26.68 -10.79 24.80
CA HIS A 301 25.23 -10.95 24.73
C HIS A 301 24.68 -11.08 23.30
N VAL A 302 25.53 -10.95 22.27
CA VAL A 302 25.14 -11.21 20.89
C VAL A 302 25.29 -12.69 20.59
N GLY A 303 24.20 -13.33 20.13
CA GLY A 303 24.13 -14.77 19.87
C GLY A 303 24.26 -15.14 18.40
N PHE A 304 24.08 -14.18 17.49
CA PHE A 304 24.16 -14.40 16.05
C PHE A 304 24.77 -13.18 15.36
N VAL A 305 25.71 -13.40 14.44
CA VAL A 305 26.23 -12.36 13.55
C VAL A 305 26.05 -12.83 12.11
N GLU A 306 25.23 -12.10 11.37
CA GLU A 306 25.12 -12.24 9.93
C GLU A 306 26.22 -11.39 9.29
N THR A 307 27.22 -12.09 8.76
CA THR A 307 28.50 -11.51 8.32
C THR A 307 28.42 -10.90 6.92
N HIS A 308 29.45 -10.13 6.55
CA HIS A 308 29.62 -9.73 5.16
C HIS A 308 30.09 -10.91 4.30
N GLY A 309 31.09 -11.67 4.75
CA GLY A 309 31.46 -13.02 4.29
C GLY A 309 31.39 -13.22 2.78
N THR A 310 32.23 -12.54 2.01
CA THR A 310 32.13 -12.62 0.53
C THR A 310 32.66 -13.92 -0.05
N GLY A 311 33.37 -14.76 0.71
CA GLY A 311 34.07 -15.91 0.12
C GLY A 311 35.37 -15.48 -0.55
N THR A 312 35.91 -14.31 -0.21
CA THR A 312 37.22 -13.86 -0.68
C THR A 312 38.28 -14.21 0.34
N ALA A 313 39.37 -14.85 -0.09
CA ALA A 313 40.40 -15.38 0.82
C ALA A 313 40.95 -14.32 1.80
N LEU A 314 41.26 -13.10 1.32
CA LEU A 314 41.76 -12.03 2.18
C LEU A 314 40.64 -11.36 3.01
N GLY A 315 39.48 -11.13 2.40
CA GLY A 315 38.36 -10.46 3.06
C GLY A 315 37.83 -11.25 4.24
N ASP A 316 37.57 -12.54 4.03
CA ASP A 316 37.04 -13.44 5.05
C ASP A 316 38.03 -13.62 6.21
N GLN A 317 39.34 -13.66 5.95
CA GLN A 317 40.36 -13.72 7.01
C GLN A 317 40.38 -12.46 7.87
N LEU A 318 40.29 -11.27 7.26
CA LEU A 318 40.31 -10.00 7.97
C LEU A 318 39.01 -9.75 8.74
N GLU A 319 37.87 -10.15 8.18
CA GLU A 319 36.58 -10.12 8.87
C GLU A 319 36.57 -11.09 10.04
N LEU A 320 36.99 -12.34 9.85
CA LEU A 320 37.02 -13.33 10.93
C LEU A 320 37.95 -12.91 12.07
N LYS A 321 39.10 -12.30 11.76
CA LYS A 321 39.97 -11.71 12.77
C LYS A 321 39.25 -10.65 13.60
N ALA A 322 38.54 -9.73 12.95
CA ALA A 322 37.79 -8.67 13.64
C ALA A 322 36.64 -9.24 14.49
N LEU A 323 35.91 -10.24 13.96
CA LEU A 323 34.83 -10.93 14.68
C LEU A 323 35.35 -11.65 15.93
N ARG A 324 36.53 -12.29 15.84
CA ARG A 324 37.17 -12.94 17.00
C ARG A 324 37.55 -11.95 18.08
N GLU A 325 38.05 -10.78 17.69
CA GLU A 325 38.43 -9.72 18.63
C GLU A 325 37.22 -9.15 19.37
N VAL A 326 36.08 -8.95 18.69
CA VAL A 326 34.87 -8.35 19.29
C VAL A 326 33.96 -9.39 19.93
N TYR A 327 33.52 -10.40 19.17
CA TYR A 327 32.50 -11.37 19.58
C TYR A 327 33.06 -12.72 20.04
N GLY A 328 34.34 -13.00 19.76
CA GLY A 328 34.97 -14.28 20.04
C GLY A 328 35.56 -14.42 21.44
N GLN A 329 35.50 -13.38 22.28
CA GLN A 329 36.10 -13.38 23.61
C GLN A 329 35.55 -14.53 24.49
N PRO A 330 36.43 -15.32 25.14
CA PRO A 330 36.02 -16.39 26.04
C PRO A 330 35.42 -15.78 27.33
N GLY A 331 34.36 -16.41 27.87
CA GLY A 331 33.73 -15.98 29.13
C GLY A 331 32.20 -15.85 29.11
N SER A 332 31.57 -15.92 27.93
CA SER A 332 30.11 -16.11 27.81
C SER A 332 29.79 -17.60 27.69
N GLU A 333 28.81 -18.09 28.46
CA GLU A 333 28.36 -19.50 28.43
C GLU A 333 27.66 -19.88 27.10
N THR A 334 27.41 -18.91 26.22
CA THR A 334 26.62 -19.09 24.99
C THR A 334 27.50 -19.00 23.75
N SER A 335 27.28 -19.87 22.76
CA SER A 335 27.92 -19.74 21.44
C SER A 335 27.41 -18.50 20.68
N CYS A 336 28.26 -17.94 19.82
CA CYS A 336 27.89 -16.93 18.83
C CYS A 336 27.90 -17.58 17.45
N TRP A 337 26.73 -17.66 16.83
CA TRP A 337 26.60 -18.18 15.48
C TRP A 337 27.09 -17.16 14.44
N LEU A 338 27.84 -17.61 13.45
CA LEU A 338 28.25 -16.82 12.29
C LEU A 338 27.54 -17.33 11.04
N GLY A 339 26.70 -16.50 10.43
CA GLY A 339 25.98 -16.83 9.20
C GLY A 339 26.45 -15.99 8.02
N CYS A 340 26.27 -16.50 6.80
CA CYS A 340 26.40 -15.71 5.59
C CYS A 340 25.34 -16.05 4.54
N LEU A 341 24.47 -15.10 4.22
CA LEU A 341 23.40 -15.20 3.23
C LEU A 341 23.94 -15.51 1.83
N LYS A 342 25.15 -15.03 1.53
CA LYS A 342 25.75 -15.16 0.19
C LYS A 342 26.00 -16.60 -0.20
N THR A 343 26.10 -17.52 0.77
CA THR A 343 26.25 -18.95 0.49
C THR A 343 25.00 -19.56 -0.15
N ASN A 344 23.82 -18.98 0.11
CA ASN A 344 22.54 -19.44 -0.45
C ASN A 344 22.24 -18.79 -1.80
N MET A 345 22.45 -17.49 -1.95
CA MET A 345 21.92 -16.76 -3.12
C MET A 345 22.91 -15.80 -3.77
N GLY A 346 24.16 -15.80 -3.36
CA GLY A 346 25.17 -14.90 -3.89
C GLY A 346 25.16 -13.52 -3.23
N HIS A 347 26.04 -12.65 -3.73
CA HIS A 347 26.21 -11.29 -3.25
C HIS A 347 25.24 -10.34 -3.95
N LEU A 348 24.19 -9.94 -3.23
CA LEU A 348 23.15 -9.00 -3.67
C LEU A 348 23.61 -7.52 -3.70
N GLU A 349 24.91 -7.28 -3.76
CA GLU A 349 25.57 -5.95 -3.73
C GLU A 349 24.90 -4.96 -2.76
N THR A 350 24.22 -3.91 -3.24
CA THR A 350 23.60 -2.85 -2.41
C THR A 350 22.52 -3.41 -1.48
N THR A 351 21.81 -4.46 -1.91
CA THR A 351 20.69 -5.10 -1.21
C THR A 351 21.15 -6.08 -0.12
N SER A 352 22.42 -6.52 -0.18
CA SER A 352 22.95 -7.59 0.69
C SER A 352 22.73 -7.32 2.17
N GLY A 353 22.95 -6.08 2.60
CA GLY A 353 22.81 -5.69 4.00
C GLY A 353 21.38 -5.81 4.52
N LEU A 354 20.39 -5.35 3.75
CA LEU A 354 18.98 -5.42 4.16
C LEU A 354 18.42 -6.85 4.06
N ALA A 355 18.84 -7.63 3.06
CA ALA A 355 18.46 -9.04 2.97
C ALA A 355 19.02 -9.85 4.16
N ALA A 356 20.26 -9.56 4.56
CA ALA A 356 20.87 -10.10 5.77
C ALA A 356 20.12 -9.67 7.05
N LEU A 357 19.61 -8.43 7.10
CA LEU A 357 18.76 -7.93 8.18
C LEU A 357 17.41 -8.68 8.29
N ILE A 358 16.78 -9.00 7.14
CA ILE A 358 15.59 -9.85 7.10
C ILE A 358 15.91 -11.25 7.61
N LYS A 359 17.00 -11.88 7.14
CA LYS A 359 17.43 -13.19 7.63
C LYS A 359 17.64 -13.20 9.16
N ALA A 360 18.31 -12.20 9.70
CA ALA A 360 18.52 -12.07 11.15
C ALA A 360 17.20 -11.87 11.91
N THR A 361 16.28 -11.05 11.38
CA THR A 361 14.94 -10.86 11.95
C THR A 361 14.13 -12.16 11.94
N LEU A 362 14.17 -12.93 10.85
CA LEU A 362 13.51 -14.24 10.76
C LEU A 362 14.13 -15.25 11.72
N ALA A 363 15.46 -15.29 11.84
CA ALA A 363 16.14 -16.15 12.81
C ALA A 363 15.72 -15.86 14.26
N ILE A 364 15.55 -14.58 14.61
CA ILE A 364 14.99 -14.14 15.91
C ILE A 364 13.56 -14.65 16.10
N ARG A 365 12.69 -14.43 15.10
CA ARG A 365 11.25 -14.78 15.17
C ARG A 365 11.01 -16.29 15.24
N HIS A 366 11.70 -17.05 14.40
CA HIS A 366 11.60 -18.52 14.40
C HIS A 366 12.41 -19.17 15.52
N GLY A 367 13.31 -18.43 16.16
CA GLY A 367 14.21 -18.98 17.17
C GLY A 367 15.07 -20.10 16.62
N ALA A 368 15.59 -19.93 15.41
CA ALA A 368 16.42 -20.91 14.71
C ALA A 368 17.46 -20.21 13.83
N ILE A 369 18.64 -20.81 13.71
CA ILE A 369 19.74 -20.32 12.87
C ILE A 369 19.84 -21.19 11.60
N PRO A 370 19.63 -20.62 10.40
CA PRO A 370 19.79 -21.35 9.14
C PRO A 370 21.23 -21.82 8.88
N PRO A 371 21.42 -22.92 8.13
CA PRO A 371 22.73 -23.41 7.75
C PRO A 371 23.50 -22.41 6.86
N ASN A 372 24.81 -22.37 7.04
CA ASN A 372 25.80 -21.72 6.19
C ASN A 372 26.35 -22.73 5.18
N LEU A 373 26.03 -22.55 3.91
CA LEU A 373 26.39 -23.51 2.87
C LEU A 373 27.88 -23.40 2.49
N ASN A 374 28.38 -24.41 1.78
CA ASN A 374 29.73 -24.45 1.20
C ASN A 374 30.87 -24.34 2.22
N PHE A 375 30.61 -24.64 3.50
CA PHE A 375 31.58 -24.61 4.58
C PHE A 375 31.98 -26.03 5.01
N THR A 376 33.22 -26.42 4.72
CA THR A 376 33.79 -27.73 5.07
C THR A 376 34.79 -27.58 6.21
N ARG A 377 35.73 -26.64 6.09
CA ARG A 377 36.72 -26.37 7.14
C ARG A 377 37.19 -24.91 7.12
N PRO A 378 37.45 -24.31 8.30
CA PRO A 378 37.96 -22.95 8.35
C PRO A 378 39.43 -22.88 7.87
N PRO A 379 39.91 -21.69 7.45
CA PRO A 379 41.32 -21.45 7.14
C PRO A 379 42.25 -21.87 8.30
N ALA A 380 43.44 -22.36 7.98
CA ALA A 380 44.40 -22.86 8.98
C ALA A 380 44.74 -21.86 10.11
N ASN A 381 44.67 -20.56 9.83
CA ASN A 381 44.95 -19.48 10.80
C ASN A 381 43.69 -18.98 11.56
N ALA A 382 42.52 -19.58 11.33
CA ALA A 382 41.25 -19.13 11.88
C ALA A 382 41.15 -19.26 13.42
N ASN A 383 41.82 -20.25 14.03
CA ASN A 383 41.89 -20.48 15.49
C ASN A 383 40.53 -20.32 16.22
N LEU A 384 39.49 -20.99 15.73
CA LEU A 384 38.13 -20.91 16.28
C LEU A 384 37.95 -21.66 17.60
N ALA A 385 38.73 -22.72 17.84
CA ALA A 385 38.59 -23.58 19.01
C ALA A 385 38.76 -22.85 20.36
N SER A 386 39.45 -21.70 20.37
CA SER A 386 39.64 -20.86 21.55
C SER A 386 38.59 -19.74 21.68
N THR A 387 37.53 -19.77 20.87
CA THR A 387 36.51 -18.71 20.79
C THR A 387 35.12 -19.30 20.91
N ARG A 388 34.13 -18.45 21.21
CA ARG A 388 32.71 -18.84 21.21
C ARG A 388 32.06 -18.85 19.82
N LEU A 389 32.81 -18.57 18.75
CA LEU A 389 32.27 -18.43 17.41
C LEU A 389 32.04 -19.79 16.75
N VAL A 390 30.86 -20.00 16.18
CA VAL A 390 30.46 -21.28 15.56
C VAL A 390 29.76 -21.02 14.22
N PHE A 391 30.05 -21.84 13.21
CA PHE A 391 29.33 -21.83 11.93
C PHE A 391 28.23 -22.90 11.93
N PRO A 392 26.97 -22.55 11.64
CA PRO A 392 25.88 -23.52 11.52
C PRO A 392 26.03 -24.27 10.20
N THR A 393 26.13 -25.60 10.21
CA THR A 393 26.11 -26.42 8.97
C THR A 393 24.75 -27.07 8.73
N GLN A 394 23.85 -26.96 9.70
CA GLN A 394 22.47 -27.45 9.66
C GLN A 394 21.56 -26.38 10.29
N LEU A 395 20.24 -26.58 10.21
CA LEU A 395 19.28 -25.70 10.90
C LEU A 395 19.35 -25.97 12.41
N GLU A 396 19.81 -24.98 13.18
CA GLU A 396 20.05 -25.12 14.61
C GLU A 396 18.98 -24.37 15.42
N PRO A 397 18.44 -24.93 16.52
CA PRO A 397 17.57 -24.19 17.41
C PRO A 397 18.36 -23.06 18.11
N TRP A 398 17.71 -21.91 18.27
CA TRP A 398 18.28 -20.75 18.95
C TRP A 398 17.51 -20.46 20.25
N PRO A 399 17.82 -21.15 21.36
CA PRO A 399 17.16 -20.92 22.64
C PRO A 399 17.51 -19.55 23.21
N VAL A 400 16.61 -18.98 24.01
CA VAL A 400 16.87 -17.74 24.75
C VAL A 400 17.72 -18.10 25.97
N ILE A 401 19.03 -17.80 25.91
CA ILE A 401 19.95 -18.08 27.02
C ILE A 401 20.26 -16.80 27.83
N SER A 402 20.16 -15.61 27.20
CA SER A 402 20.55 -14.31 27.77
C SER A 402 19.39 -13.30 27.82
N SER A 403 18.25 -13.69 28.40
CA SER A 403 16.98 -12.93 28.54
C SER A 403 16.26 -12.55 27.23
N THR A 404 16.98 -12.39 26.11
CA THR A 404 16.44 -12.06 24.79
C THR A 404 17.39 -12.56 23.68
N ARG A 405 16.92 -12.66 22.44
CA ARG A 405 17.78 -12.97 21.28
C ARG A 405 18.32 -11.68 20.70
N ARG A 406 19.63 -11.63 20.49
CA ARG A 406 20.32 -10.50 19.87
C ARG A 406 21.14 -10.97 18.68
N ALA A 407 20.97 -10.28 17.57
CA ALA A 407 21.73 -10.51 16.35
C ALA A 407 22.50 -9.24 15.96
N ALA A 408 23.56 -9.40 15.18
CA ALA A 408 24.22 -8.30 14.50
C ALA A 408 24.29 -8.58 13.00
N VAL A 409 24.31 -7.53 12.18
CA VAL A 409 24.43 -7.63 10.73
C VAL A 409 25.51 -6.67 10.25
N THR A 410 26.37 -7.15 9.35
CA THR A 410 27.48 -6.36 8.84
C THR A 410 27.51 -6.30 7.31
N ALA A 411 27.87 -5.14 6.77
CA ALA A 411 28.13 -4.98 5.35
C ALA A 411 29.33 -4.05 5.12
N TYR A 412 30.26 -4.46 4.25
CA TYR A 412 31.44 -3.69 3.89
C TYR A 412 31.38 -3.32 2.41
N GLY A 413 31.35 -2.03 2.12
CA GLY A 413 31.42 -1.52 0.76
C GLY A 413 32.82 -1.70 0.19
N PHE A 414 32.91 -2.09 -1.09
CA PHE A 414 34.20 -2.24 -1.78
C PHE A 414 35.02 -0.94 -1.81
N GLY A 415 34.40 0.24 -1.70
CA GLY A 415 35.09 1.52 -1.57
C GLY A 415 35.66 1.81 -0.16
N GLY A 416 35.32 0.98 0.83
CA GLY A 416 35.80 1.07 2.20
C GLY A 416 34.79 1.58 3.23
N ALA A 417 33.56 1.92 2.82
CA ALA A 417 32.48 2.32 3.71
C ALA A 417 31.84 1.09 4.40
N ASN A 418 31.96 1.00 5.72
CA ASN A 418 31.49 -0.14 6.51
C ASN A 418 30.22 0.24 7.28
N ALA A 419 29.32 -0.71 7.46
CA ALA A 419 28.12 -0.56 8.27
C ALA A 419 27.89 -1.78 9.16
N HIS A 420 27.45 -1.54 10.39
CA HIS A 420 27.13 -2.59 11.37
C HIS A 420 25.85 -2.23 12.15
N VAL A 421 24.97 -3.21 12.37
CA VAL A 421 23.64 -3.00 12.97
C VAL A 421 23.35 -4.07 14.01
N LEU A 422 22.83 -3.67 15.16
CA LEU A 422 22.41 -4.55 16.26
C LEU A 422 20.88 -4.66 16.31
N LEU A 423 20.40 -5.90 16.35
CA LEU A 423 19.00 -6.28 16.44
C LEU A 423 18.72 -7.00 17.76
N GLU A 424 17.53 -6.80 18.30
CA GLU A 424 17.00 -7.52 19.46
C GLU A 424 15.60 -8.05 19.15
N ALA A 425 15.23 -9.16 19.80
CA ALA A 425 13.87 -9.66 19.76
C ALA A 425 12.88 -8.59 20.25
N PRO A 426 11.65 -8.56 19.70
CA PRO A 426 10.63 -7.65 20.19
C PRO A 426 10.39 -7.86 21.71
N PRO A 427 9.95 -6.83 22.44
CA PRO A 427 9.52 -6.99 23.82
C PRO A 427 8.51 -8.14 23.91
N SER A 428 8.65 -9.03 24.91
CA SER A 428 7.74 -10.17 25.07
C SER A 428 6.31 -9.65 25.13
N GLU A 429 5.52 -9.95 24.09
CA GLU A 429 4.08 -9.78 24.20
C GLU A 429 3.61 -10.72 25.30
N VAL A 430 3.00 -10.19 26.36
CA VAL A 430 2.17 -11.01 27.21
C VAL A 430 1.13 -11.62 26.26
N PRO A 431 1.02 -12.96 26.16
CA PRO A 431 -0.05 -13.56 25.39
C PRO A 431 -1.35 -13.01 25.97
N ALA A 432 -1.97 -12.07 25.26
CA ALA A 432 -3.36 -11.77 25.51
C ALA A 432 -4.04 -13.12 25.27
N ALA A 433 -4.70 -13.66 26.30
CA ALA A 433 -5.48 -14.87 26.14
C ALA A 433 -6.29 -14.70 24.85
N MET A 434 -6.20 -15.67 23.94
CA MET A 434 -7.01 -15.68 22.73
C MET A 434 -8.46 -15.68 23.18
N ALA A 435 -9.02 -14.49 23.36
CA ALA A 435 -10.43 -14.33 23.62
C ALA A 435 -11.07 -14.57 22.26
N ASP A 436 -11.47 -15.82 22.03
CA ASP A 436 -12.38 -16.13 20.94
C ASP A 436 -13.52 -15.13 21.02
N CYS A 437 -13.63 -14.32 19.97
CA CYS A 437 -14.66 -13.32 19.91
C CYS A 437 -15.98 -14.05 19.73
N VAL A 438 -16.82 -14.01 20.76
CA VAL A 438 -18.17 -14.56 20.69
C VAL A 438 -18.99 -13.64 19.79
N GLY A 439 -19.05 -13.94 18.49
CA GLY A 439 -19.87 -13.19 17.53
C GLY A 439 -19.29 -13.12 16.11
N PRO A 440 -20.13 -12.78 15.11
CA PRO A 440 -19.70 -12.70 13.72
C PRO A 440 -18.62 -11.62 13.51
N GLN A 441 -17.71 -11.86 12.57
CA GLN A 441 -16.68 -10.92 12.13
C GLN A 441 -16.88 -10.56 10.65
N LEU A 442 -16.54 -9.33 10.29
CA LEU A 442 -16.65 -8.82 8.92
C LEU A 442 -15.28 -8.80 8.25
N LEU A 443 -15.05 -9.71 7.30
CA LEU A 443 -13.86 -9.70 6.44
C LEU A 443 -14.13 -8.87 5.19
N CYS A 444 -13.38 -7.78 5.01
CA CYS A 444 -13.46 -6.89 3.86
C CYS A 444 -12.22 -7.07 2.96
N ILE A 445 -12.44 -7.40 1.69
CA ILE A 445 -11.39 -7.59 0.70
C ILE A 445 -11.67 -6.65 -0.48
N SER A 446 -10.64 -5.93 -0.94
CA SER A 446 -10.76 -5.12 -2.14
C SER A 446 -9.51 -5.10 -3.00
N SER A 447 -9.70 -4.84 -4.30
CA SER A 447 -8.61 -4.73 -5.28
C SER A 447 -8.93 -3.72 -6.38
N ALA A 448 -7.89 -3.24 -7.08
CA ALA A 448 -8.06 -2.24 -8.14
C ALA A 448 -8.60 -2.85 -9.45
N THR A 449 -8.40 -4.15 -9.67
CA THR A 449 -8.79 -4.85 -10.90
C THR A 449 -9.54 -6.14 -10.60
N ALA A 450 -10.41 -6.58 -11.53
CA ALA A 450 -11.16 -7.82 -11.36
C ALA A 450 -10.24 -9.06 -11.23
N ALA A 451 -9.17 -9.12 -12.02
CA ALA A 451 -8.18 -10.20 -11.97
C ALA A 451 -7.44 -10.22 -10.62
N GLY A 452 -6.96 -9.06 -10.17
CA GLY A 452 -6.36 -8.94 -8.84
C GLY A 452 -7.31 -9.31 -7.71
N HIS A 453 -8.61 -9.06 -7.87
CA HIS A 453 -9.62 -9.48 -6.89
C HIS A 453 -9.68 -10.99 -6.74
N LYS A 454 -9.67 -11.70 -7.87
CA LYS A 454 -9.70 -13.16 -7.92
C LYS A 454 -8.45 -13.75 -7.27
N ASP A 455 -7.28 -13.23 -7.61
CA ASP A 455 -6.00 -13.66 -7.03
C ASP A 455 -5.97 -13.41 -5.51
N LEU A 456 -6.48 -12.26 -5.07
CA LEU A 456 -6.51 -11.91 -3.65
C LEU A 456 -7.47 -12.82 -2.87
N LEU A 457 -8.64 -13.12 -3.42
CA LEU A 457 -9.57 -14.10 -2.83
C LEU A 457 -8.93 -15.49 -2.70
N ALA A 458 -8.18 -15.93 -3.72
CA ALA A 458 -7.45 -17.20 -3.66
C ALA A 458 -6.39 -17.20 -2.53
N ARG A 459 -5.62 -16.12 -2.40
CA ARG A 459 -4.64 -15.96 -1.30
C ARG A 459 -5.31 -15.95 0.08
N TYR A 460 -6.47 -15.30 0.22
CA TYR A 460 -7.24 -15.33 1.47
C TYR A 460 -7.81 -16.71 1.78
N ALA A 461 -8.27 -17.44 0.77
CA ALA A 461 -8.76 -18.81 0.97
C ALA A 461 -7.66 -19.72 1.54
N GLU A 462 -6.44 -19.64 1.00
CA GLU A 462 -5.28 -20.39 1.51
C GLU A 462 -4.86 -19.92 2.91
N HIS A 463 -4.76 -18.61 3.12
CA HIS A 463 -4.32 -18.05 4.40
C HIS A 463 -5.28 -18.41 5.54
N LEU A 464 -6.60 -18.42 5.31
CA LEU A 464 -7.59 -18.76 6.33
C LEU A 464 -7.53 -20.23 6.78
N GLU A 465 -6.88 -21.12 6.02
CA GLU A 465 -6.65 -22.51 6.41
C GLU A 465 -5.46 -22.66 7.37
N ARG A 466 -4.51 -21.72 7.34
CA ARG A 466 -3.32 -21.67 8.20
C ARG A 466 -3.07 -20.23 8.69
N PRO A 467 -3.98 -19.70 9.52
CA PRO A 467 -3.95 -18.30 9.89
C PRO A 467 -2.86 -18.00 10.92
N ASP A 468 -2.33 -16.77 10.86
CA ASP A 468 -1.47 -16.21 11.90
C ASP A 468 -2.31 -15.40 12.91
N GLY A 469 -3.24 -16.04 13.61
CA GLY A 469 -4.06 -15.39 14.64
C GLY A 469 -5.57 -15.64 14.52
N SER A 470 -6.36 -14.85 15.26
CA SER A 470 -7.82 -15.01 15.30
C SER A 470 -8.49 -14.42 14.06
N LEU A 471 -9.67 -14.92 13.69
CA LEU A 471 -10.48 -14.33 12.60
C LEU A 471 -10.68 -12.83 12.80
N ALA A 472 -10.88 -12.41 14.05
CA ALA A 472 -11.17 -11.02 14.36
C ALA A 472 -9.96 -10.09 14.15
N ASP A 473 -8.74 -10.58 14.40
CA ASP A 473 -7.49 -9.86 14.12
C ASP A 473 -7.21 -9.80 12.61
N ILE A 474 -7.54 -10.86 11.86
CA ILE A 474 -7.46 -10.87 10.39
C ILE A 474 -8.44 -9.84 9.79
N CYS A 475 -9.71 -9.86 10.22
CA CYS A 475 -10.71 -8.88 9.80
C CYS A 475 -10.29 -7.44 10.14
N PHE A 476 -9.77 -7.22 11.35
CA PHE A 476 -9.23 -5.93 11.76
C PHE A 476 -8.08 -5.50 10.84
N THR A 477 -7.09 -6.36 10.63
CA THR A 477 -5.93 -6.08 9.78
C THR A 477 -6.33 -5.74 8.34
N ALA A 478 -7.25 -6.50 7.76
CA ALA A 478 -7.79 -6.25 6.43
C ALA A 478 -8.55 -4.92 6.34
N ALA A 479 -9.28 -4.54 7.40
CA ALA A 479 -10.07 -3.32 7.44
C ALA A 479 -9.21 -2.06 7.64
N VAL A 480 -8.27 -2.07 8.59
CA VAL A 480 -7.48 -0.87 8.98
C VAL A 480 -6.12 -0.77 8.28
N GLY A 481 -5.61 -1.87 7.73
CA GLY A 481 -4.25 -1.96 7.21
C GLY A 481 -4.14 -2.19 5.70
N ARG A 482 -5.23 -2.04 4.96
CA ARG A 482 -5.26 -2.18 3.50
C ARG A 482 -5.95 -0.99 2.87
N ALA A 483 -5.43 -0.59 1.71
CA ALA A 483 -6.09 0.39 0.86
C ALA A 483 -7.43 -0.16 0.35
N GLN A 484 -8.40 0.74 0.19
CA GLN A 484 -9.74 0.38 -0.29
C GLN A 484 -9.91 0.71 -1.77
N PHE A 485 -10.23 -0.29 -2.57
CA PHE A 485 -10.35 -0.18 -4.03
C PHE A 485 -11.77 -0.44 -4.55
N GLY A 486 -11.95 -0.45 -5.88
CA GLY A 486 -13.26 -0.54 -6.54
C GLY A 486 -13.87 -1.94 -6.60
N TYR A 487 -13.08 -2.99 -6.74
CA TYR A 487 -13.59 -4.36 -6.70
C TYR A 487 -13.62 -4.81 -5.24
N ARG A 488 -14.79 -5.23 -4.74
CA ARG A 488 -15.00 -5.46 -3.31
C ARG A 488 -15.73 -6.76 -3.05
N SER A 489 -15.36 -7.43 -1.97
CA SER A 489 -16.11 -8.55 -1.40
C SER A 489 -16.06 -8.48 0.11
N ALA A 490 -17.18 -8.82 0.75
CA ALA A 490 -17.29 -8.76 2.19
C ALA A 490 -18.06 -9.96 2.74
N PHE A 491 -17.50 -10.58 3.76
CA PHE A 491 -17.97 -11.86 4.31
C PHE A 491 -18.25 -11.68 5.79
N LEU A 492 -19.45 -12.06 6.21
CA LEU A 492 -19.85 -12.05 7.61
C LEU A 492 -19.73 -13.49 8.09
N ALA A 493 -18.69 -13.78 8.87
CA ALA A 493 -18.30 -15.13 9.22
C ALA A 493 -18.23 -15.31 10.74
N ASN A 494 -18.65 -16.48 11.23
CA ASN A 494 -18.64 -16.81 12.66
C ASN A 494 -17.39 -17.58 13.09
N SER A 495 -16.61 -18.09 12.13
CA SER A 495 -15.39 -18.84 12.36
C SER A 495 -14.43 -18.72 11.16
N LEU A 496 -13.17 -19.09 11.37
CA LEU A 496 -12.17 -19.15 10.29
C LEU A 496 -12.61 -20.06 9.14
N GLN A 497 -13.19 -21.22 9.47
CA GLN A 497 -13.69 -22.17 8.48
C GLN A 497 -14.87 -21.59 7.68
N ASP A 498 -15.83 -20.95 8.35
CA ASP A 498 -16.97 -20.27 7.70
C ASP A 498 -16.48 -19.17 6.76
N ALA A 499 -15.49 -18.38 7.18
CA ALA A 499 -14.86 -17.37 6.32
C ALA A 499 -14.19 -18.00 5.09
N ALA A 500 -13.42 -19.08 5.27
CA ALA A 500 -12.75 -19.78 4.18
C ALA A 500 -13.76 -20.35 3.17
N ASP A 501 -14.84 -20.98 3.65
CA ASP A 501 -15.88 -21.56 2.81
C ASP A 501 -16.61 -20.48 2.00
N GLN A 502 -16.97 -19.35 2.63
CA GLN A 502 -17.60 -18.22 1.94
C GLN A 502 -16.68 -17.59 0.88
N VAL A 503 -15.38 -17.44 1.18
CA VAL A 503 -14.38 -16.93 0.24
C VAL A 503 -14.21 -17.88 -0.96
N ARG A 504 -14.10 -19.20 -0.72
CA ARG A 504 -14.02 -20.20 -1.79
C ARG A 504 -15.29 -20.22 -2.66
N ALA A 505 -16.47 -20.13 -2.04
CA ALA A 505 -17.73 -20.06 -2.77
C ALA A 505 -17.80 -18.83 -3.69
N ARG A 506 -17.35 -17.66 -3.22
CA ARG A 506 -17.26 -16.45 -4.05
C ARG A 506 -16.25 -16.61 -5.19
N LEU A 507 -15.12 -17.24 -4.93
CA LEU A 507 -14.09 -17.52 -5.94
C LEU A 507 -14.62 -18.41 -7.08
N ILE A 508 -15.42 -19.44 -6.75
CA ILE A 508 -16.05 -20.36 -7.72
C ILE A 508 -17.14 -19.66 -8.52
N ALA A 509 -17.94 -18.80 -7.89
CA ALA A 509 -19.06 -18.13 -8.54
C ALA A 509 -18.63 -17.12 -9.63
N ASP A 510 -17.34 -16.73 -9.68
CA ASP A 510 -16.74 -15.76 -10.62
C ASP A 510 -17.54 -14.45 -10.79
N THR A 511 -18.31 -14.10 -9.77
CA THR A 511 -19.14 -12.90 -9.72
C THR A 511 -18.35 -11.79 -9.02
N ALA A 512 -17.50 -11.12 -9.80
CA ALA A 512 -16.87 -9.89 -9.36
C ALA A 512 -17.89 -8.75 -9.41
N GLU A 513 -18.36 -8.29 -8.26
CA GLU A 513 -19.14 -7.05 -8.16
C GLU A 513 -18.16 -5.87 -8.23
N GLY A 514 -18.10 -5.22 -9.40
CA GLY A 514 -17.40 -3.94 -9.54
C GLY A 514 -18.20 -2.83 -8.86
N ALA A 515 -17.52 -1.85 -8.26
CA ALA A 515 -18.17 -0.69 -7.67
C ALA A 515 -19.15 -0.03 -8.67
N SER A 516 -20.41 0.08 -8.26
CA SER A 516 -21.41 0.88 -8.98
C SER A 516 -20.99 2.35 -8.94
N SER A 517 -20.82 3.00 -10.09
CA SER A 517 -20.50 4.43 -10.20
C SER A 517 -21.70 5.34 -9.91
N LYS A 518 -22.82 4.77 -9.43
CA LYS A 518 -24.01 5.55 -9.08
C LYS A 518 -23.74 6.42 -7.86
N ARG A 519 -24.37 7.60 -7.87
CA ARG A 519 -24.37 8.53 -6.75
C ARG A 519 -25.22 7.94 -5.63
N LEU A 520 -24.57 7.22 -4.71
CA LEU A 520 -25.21 6.58 -3.58
C LEU A 520 -26.09 7.60 -2.82
N SER A 521 -27.38 7.33 -2.76
CA SER A 521 -28.29 8.01 -1.85
C SER A 521 -28.55 7.10 -0.65
N LEU A 522 -27.99 7.51 0.50
CA LEU A 522 -28.06 6.75 1.74
C LEU A 522 -29.31 7.13 2.53
N VAL A 523 -30.07 6.14 3.00
CA VAL A 523 -31.20 6.35 3.90
C VAL A 523 -30.91 5.75 5.27
N TYR A 524 -31.13 6.52 6.34
CA TYR A 524 -31.26 5.92 7.66
C TYR A 524 -32.70 5.50 7.85
N PHE A 525 -32.91 4.21 8.11
CA PHE A 525 -34.21 3.65 8.41
C PHE A 525 -34.30 3.32 9.90
N PHE A 526 -35.28 3.87 10.60
CA PHE A 526 -35.54 3.59 12.01
C PHE A 526 -36.77 2.67 12.13
N GLY A 527 -36.53 1.38 12.33
CA GLY A 527 -37.57 0.36 12.47
C GLY A 527 -38.29 0.38 13.83
N ALA A 528 -39.26 -0.51 14.03
CA ALA A 528 -39.87 -0.74 15.34
C ALA A 528 -38.92 -1.53 16.24
N HIS A 529 -38.60 -1.02 17.43
CA HIS A 529 -37.58 -1.60 18.30
C HIS A 529 -38.14 -2.75 19.15
N ALA A 530 -37.37 -3.82 19.31
CA ALA A 530 -37.71 -4.98 20.14
C ALA A 530 -37.22 -4.82 21.61
N GLY A 531 -37.01 -3.58 22.06
CA GLY A 531 -36.40 -3.24 23.34
C GLY A 531 -34.90 -2.91 23.27
N VAL A 532 -34.35 -2.36 24.38
CA VAL A 532 -32.92 -2.05 24.52
C VAL A 532 -32.14 -3.32 24.85
N PRO A 533 -31.08 -3.68 24.11
CA PRO A 533 -30.28 -4.86 24.41
C PRO A 533 -29.66 -4.77 25.82
N ALA A 534 -29.81 -5.82 26.63
CA ALA A 534 -29.11 -5.93 27.90
C ALA A 534 -27.59 -5.95 27.66
N GLY A 535 -26.82 -5.11 28.37
CA GLY A 535 -25.36 -5.08 28.25
C GLY A 535 -24.85 -4.45 26.94
N ASN A 536 -25.39 -3.30 26.54
CA ASN A 536 -25.00 -2.60 25.32
C ASN A 536 -23.48 -2.29 25.27
N GLU A 537 -22.71 -3.09 24.54
CA GLU A 537 -21.25 -2.94 24.43
C GLU A 537 -20.83 -1.57 23.86
N TRP A 538 -21.68 -0.93 23.05
CA TRP A 538 -21.41 0.40 22.49
C TRP A 538 -21.42 1.47 23.57
N TRP A 539 -22.26 1.31 24.60
CA TRP A 539 -22.21 2.16 25.78
C TRP A 539 -20.85 2.07 26.46
N GLN A 540 -20.24 0.91 26.59
CA GLN A 540 -18.91 0.80 27.21
C GLN A 540 -17.79 1.33 26.31
N ARG A 541 -17.90 1.15 24.99
CA ARG A 541 -16.77 1.33 24.05
C ARG A 541 -16.74 2.67 23.31
N GLN A 542 -17.89 3.28 23.03
CA GLN A 542 -17.99 4.44 22.14
C GLN A 542 -18.50 5.68 22.86
N GLN A 543 -17.65 6.72 22.94
CA GLN A 543 -18.01 7.98 23.59
C GLN A 543 -19.18 8.69 22.89
N ALA A 544 -19.22 8.68 21.55
CA ALA A 544 -20.28 9.30 20.77
C ALA A 544 -21.66 8.72 21.09
N TYR A 545 -21.71 7.39 21.29
CA TYR A 545 -22.91 6.69 21.69
C TYR A 545 -23.35 7.10 23.11
N ARG A 546 -22.43 7.03 24.09
CA ARG A 546 -22.72 7.41 25.48
C ARG A 546 -23.24 8.83 25.60
N ALA A 547 -22.56 9.79 24.97
CA ALA A 547 -22.91 11.19 25.05
C ALA A 547 -24.31 11.46 24.48
N ALA A 548 -24.63 10.87 23.33
CA ALA A 548 -25.95 11.04 22.69
C ALA A 548 -27.08 10.36 23.48
N TRP A 549 -26.82 9.20 24.07
CA TRP A 549 -27.79 8.55 24.94
C TRP A 549 -28.03 9.36 26.23
N GLN A 550 -26.96 9.82 26.88
CA GLN A 550 -27.06 10.64 28.09
C GLN A 550 -27.83 11.95 27.82
N GLU A 551 -27.58 12.59 26.68
CA GLU A 551 -28.33 13.76 26.21
C GLU A 551 -29.85 13.50 26.17
N CYS A 552 -30.28 12.32 25.71
CA CYS A 552 -31.70 11.96 25.69
C CYS A 552 -32.26 11.69 27.09
N VAL A 553 -31.53 10.94 27.93
CA VAL A 553 -31.99 10.56 29.27
C VAL A 553 -32.04 11.76 30.21
N ASP A 554 -31.06 12.68 30.15
CA ASP A 554 -31.01 13.90 30.96
C ASP A 554 -32.18 14.86 30.67
N CYS A 555 -32.85 14.70 29.53
CA CYS A 555 -34.04 15.48 29.20
C CYS A 555 -35.31 14.99 29.92
N ALA A 556 -35.30 13.79 30.52
CA ALA A 556 -36.44 13.24 31.24
C ALA A 556 -36.45 13.73 32.71
N PRO A 557 -37.59 14.18 33.26
CA PRO A 557 -37.68 14.52 34.68
C PRO A 557 -37.48 13.26 35.55
N SER A 558 -36.81 13.42 36.70
CA SER A 558 -36.49 12.31 37.62
C SER A 558 -37.71 11.69 38.33
N ALA A 559 -38.89 12.31 38.21
CA ALA A 559 -40.16 11.78 38.74
C ALA A 559 -41.31 12.23 37.83
N GLY A 560 -42.19 11.28 37.50
CA GLY A 560 -43.38 11.54 36.71
C GLY A 560 -44.53 12.15 37.52
N PRO A 561 -45.64 12.51 36.85
CA PRO A 561 -46.83 13.05 37.51
C PRO A 561 -47.41 12.13 38.61
N ASP A 562 -47.19 10.81 38.47
CA ASP A 562 -47.69 9.76 39.36
C ASP A 562 -46.62 9.20 40.32
N GLY A 563 -45.40 9.77 40.33
CA GLY A 563 -44.29 9.34 41.21
C GLY A 563 -43.41 8.20 40.68
N ASP A 564 -43.69 7.69 39.48
CA ASP A 564 -42.85 6.69 38.79
C ASP A 564 -41.57 7.34 38.21
N ASP A 565 -40.48 6.56 38.12
CA ASP A 565 -39.23 6.98 37.49
C ASP A 565 -39.38 6.99 35.96
N VAL A 566 -39.63 8.18 35.42
CA VAL A 566 -39.83 8.41 33.98
C VAL A 566 -38.57 8.12 33.17
N THR A 567 -37.38 8.14 33.78
CA THR A 567 -36.13 7.80 33.09
C THR A 567 -36.08 6.33 32.65
N THR A 568 -36.95 5.49 33.22
CA THR A 568 -37.08 4.06 32.87
C THR A 568 -38.20 3.77 31.84
N ASP A 569 -38.87 4.80 31.31
CA ASP A 569 -39.88 4.62 30.27
C ASP A 569 -39.22 3.99 29.03
N VAL A 570 -39.71 2.80 28.66
CA VAL A 570 -39.20 2.00 27.54
C VAL A 570 -39.12 2.82 26.25
N ARG A 571 -40.06 3.74 26.01
CA ARG A 571 -40.11 4.58 24.80
C ARG A 571 -38.98 5.61 24.78
N ILE A 572 -38.61 6.17 25.94
CA ILE A 572 -37.49 7.11 26.05
C ILE A 572 -36.18 6.37 25.83
N LEU A 573 -36.03 5.18 26.43
CA LEU A 573 -34.85 4.35 26.27
C LEU A 573 -34.68 3.86 24.82
N GLU A 574 -35.77 3.51 24.14
CA GLU A 574 -35.81 3.16 22.72
C GLU A 574 -35.41 4.35 21.82
N PHE A 575 -35.95 5.53 22.07
CA PHE A 575 -35.55 6.75 21.37
C PHE A 575 -34.07 7.08 21.59
N ALA A 576 -33.61 7.05 22.85
CA ALA A 576 -32.22 7.28 23.21
C ALA A 576 -31.28 6.29 22.53
N HIS A 577 -31.67 5.01 22.44
CA HIS A 577 -30.91 3.97 21.75
C HIS A 577 -30.69 4.30 20.28
N ALA A 578 -31.78 4.55 19.55
CA ALA A 578 -31.75 4.76 18.12
C ALA A 578 -31.11 6.09 17.75
N PHE A 579 -31.35 7.15 18.54
CA PHE A 579 -30.68 8.43 18.37
C PHE A 579 -29.17 8.29 18.62
N ALA A 580 -28.76 7.57 19.67
CA ALA A 580 -27.34 7.32 19.94
C ALA A 580 -26.67 6.48 18.85
N LEU A 581 -27.35 5.48 18.27
CA LEU A 581 -26.86 4.74 17.11
C LEU A 581 -26.71 5.64 15.88
N ALA A 582 -27.68 6.52 15.60
CA ALA A 582 -27.57 7.47 14.49
C ALA A 582 -26.40 8.44 14.68
N ARG A 583 -26.17 8.92 15.91
CA ARG A 583 -25.02 9.77 16.26
C ARG A 583 -23.70 9.02 16.17
N LEU A 584 -23.69 7.73 16.51
CA LEU A 584 -22.52 6.87 16.31
C LEU A 584 -22.17 6.73 14.84
N TRP A 585 -23.14 6.40 13.98
CA TRP A 585 -22.92 6.34 12.53
C TRP A 585 -22.45 7.69 11.95
N ALA A 586 -23.04 8.79 12.41
CA ALA A 586 -22.61 10.13 12.03
C ALA A 586 -21.17 10.44 12.48
N SER A 587 -20.74 9.92 13.64
CA SER A 587 -19.36 10.06 14.12
C SER A 587 -18.36 9.32 13.24
N TRP A 588 -18.78 8.23 12.59
CA TRP A 588 -18.01 7.52 11.56
C TRP A 588 -18.08 8.18 10.17
N GLY A 589 -18.61 9.40 10.08
CA GLY A 589 -18.72 10.14 8.82
C GLY A 589 -19.78 9.61 7.86
N VAL A 590 -20.55 8.60 8.24
CA VAL A 590 -21.70 8.13 7.47
C VAL A 590 -22.82 9.16 7.64
N ARG A 591 -23.21 9.84 6.56
CA ARG A 591 -24.28 10.85 6.60
C ARG A 591 -25.41 10.47 5.65
N PRO A 592 -26.65 10.38 6.15
CA PRO A 592 -27.79 10.05 5.30
C PRO A 592 -28.11 11.22 4.35
N ALA A 593 -28.51 10.89 3.13
CA ALA A 593 -29.14 11.83 2.20
C ALA A 593 -30.63 12.03 2.54
N ALA A 594 -31.26 11.02 3.16
CA ALA A 594 -32.62 11.07 3.66
C ALA A 594 -32.77 10.20 4.92
N VAL A 595 -33.80 10.48 5.73
CA VAL A 595 -34.15 9.69 6.91
C VAL A 595 -35.59 9.21 6.78
N ALA A 596 -35.83 7.97 7.18
CA ALA A 596 -37.14 7.34 7.16
C ALA A 596 -37.36 6.63 8.50
N GLY A 597 -38.59 6.61 8.99
CA GLY A 597 -38.90 6.03 10.29
C GLY A 597 -40.27 5.39 10.31
N ARG A 598 -40.45 4.40 11.17
CA ARG A 598 -41.73 3.75 11.45
C ARG A 598 -42.06 3.84 12.93
N GLY A 599 -43.30 4.17 13.28
CA GLY A 599 -43.72 4.31 14.69
C GLY A 599 -42.87 5.35 15.42
N ILE A 600 -42.24 4.97 16.54
CA ILE A 600 -41.30 5.83 17.29
C ILE A 600 -40.08 6.27 16.47
N GLY A 601 -39.69 5.48 15.45
CA GLY A 601 -38.60 5.81 14.54
C GLY A 601 -38.82 7.09 13.74
N VAL A 602 -40.07 7.55 13.56
CA VAL A 602 -40.38 8.86 12.95
C VAL A 602 -39.86 10.00 13.83
N LEU A 603 -39.98 9.87 15.16
CA LEU A 603 -39.45 10.85 16.12
C LEU A 603 -37.92 10.89 16.08
N VAL A 604 -37.29 9.71 15.96
CA VAL A 604 -35.83 9.60 15.80
C VAL A 604 -35.38 10.25 14.49
N ALA A 605 -36.05 9.93 13.38
CA ALA A 605 -35.75 10.52 12.07
C ALA A 605 -35.88 12.06 12.10
N ALA A 606 -36.94 12.59 12.72
CA ALA A 606 -37.13 14.03 12.87
C ALA A 606 -36.01 14.67 13.72
N ALA A 607 -35.60 14.03 14.82
CA ALA A 607 -34.50 14.51 15.66
C ALA A 607 -33.15 14.48 14.93
N VAL A 608 -32.86 13.41 14.20
CA VAL A 608 -31.62 13.26 13.40
C VAL A 608 -31.58 14.26 12.25
N ALA A 609 -32.73 14.56 11.64
CA ALA A 609 -32.85 15.61 10.63
C ALA A 609 -32.78 17.05 11.21
N GLY A 610 -32.76 17.21 12.53
CA GLY A 610 -32.71 18.51 13.20
C GLY A 610 -34.03 19.27 13.19
N LEU A 611 -35.16 18.60 12.91
CA LEU A 611 -36.50 19.20 12.93
C LEU A 611 -37.02 19.43 14.36
N VAL A 612 -36.59 18.58 15.29
CA VAL A 612 -36.96 18.61 16.71
C VAL A 612 -35.72 18.33 17.57
N SER A 613 -35.65 18.92 18.76
CA SER A 613 -34.58 18.60 19.71
C SER A 613 -34.90 17.32 20.50
N PRO A 614 -33.89 16.61 21.03
CA PRO A 614 -34.11 15.46 21.92
C PRO A 614 -35.04 15.79 23.10
N ALA A 615 -34.90 16.98 23.69
CA ALA A 615 -35.77 17.45 24.77
C ALA A 615 -37.24 17.57 24.35
N GLN A 616 -37.51 18.04 23.12
CA GLN A 616 -38.87 18.13 22.59
C GLN A 616 -39.49 16.75 22.33
N VAL A 617 -38.68 15.78 21.86
CA VAL A 617 -39.14 14.40 21.66
C VAL A 617 -39.46 13.74 23.00
N VAL A 618 -38.54 13.82 23.98
CA VAL A 618 -38.77 13.28 25.33
C VAL A 618 -40.00 13.92 25.96
N GLY A 619 -40.14 15.26 25.86
CA GLY A 619 -41.33 15.99 26.30
C GLY A 619 -42.63 15.47 25.66
N THR A 620 -42.59 15.06 24.39
CA THR A 620 -43.76 14.50 23.69
C THR A 620 -44.08 13.08 24.17
N LEU A 621 -43.06 12.25 24.42
CA LEU A 621 -43.22 10.87 24.90
C LEU A 621 -43.86 10.81 26.30
N ILE A 622 -43.57 11.80 27.16
CA ILE A 622 -44.11 11.91 28.52
C ILE A 622 -45.47 12.64 28.60
N GLY A 623 -46.13 12.89 27.46
CA GLY A 623 -47.46 13.49 27.40
C GLY A 623 -47.50 15.02 27.26
N GLY A 624 -46.36 15.66 26.97
CA GLY A 624 -46.27 17.07 26.64
C GLY A 624 -46.81 17.41 25.24
N ARG A 625 -47.00 18.70 24.98
CA ARG A 625 -47.53 19.21 23.69
C ARG A 625 -46.52 18.96 22.57
N ALA A 626 -46.94 18.26 21.51
CA ALA A 626 -46.10 18.01 20.34
C ALA A 626 -45.58 19.33 19.73
N PRO A 627 -44.29 19.41 19.36
CA PRO A 627 -43.71 20.62 18.78
C PRO A 627 -44.32 20.92 17.39
N ARG A 628 -44.63 22.20 17.12
CA ARG A 628 -45.03 22.68 15.79
C ARG A 628 -43.78 22.85 14.92
N MET A 629 -43.71 22.17 13.78
CA MET A 629 -42.60 22.29 12.82
C MET A 629 -42.78 23.49 11.87
N ASP A 630 -41.69 24.16 11.51
CA ASP A 630 -41.67 25.27 10.52
C ASP A 630 -41.59 24.72 9.09
N ALA A 631 -42.46 25.21 8.20
CA ALA A 631 -42.67 24.77 6.82
C ALA A 631 -41.49 25.05 5.86
N LYS A 632 -40.43 25.72 6.32
CA LYS A 632 -39.26 26.07 5.49
C LYS A 632 -38.20 24.96 5.35
N THR A 633 -38.37 23.83 6.01
CA THR A 633 -37.32 22.79 6.09
C THR A 633 -37.44 21.79 4.94
N ARG A 634 -36.38 21.61 4.12
CA ARG A 634 -36.34 20.70 2.95
C ARG A 634 -36.11 19.22 3.34
N VAL A 635 -36.83 18.71 4.35
CA VAL A 635 -36.70 17.31 4.79
C VAL A 635 -37.98 16.55 4.43
N SER A 636 -37.85 15.52 3.61
CA SER A 636 -38.91 14.57 3.28
C SER A 636 -38.82 13.39 4.25
N LEU A 637 -39.82 13.22 5.11
CA LEU A 637 -39.95 12.01 5.95
C LEU A 637 -40.72 10.97 5.15
N LEU A 638 -40.11 9.79 4.92
CA LEU A 638 -40.83 8.69 4.28
C LEU A 638 -41.54 7.87 5.36
N ASP A 639 -42.86 7.71 5.24
CA ASP A 639 -43.59 6.76 6.07
C ASP A 639 -43.33 5.35 5.54
N ALA A 640 -42.76 4.50 6.39
CA ALA A 640 -42.35 3.15 6.04
C ALA A 640 -43.50 2.23 5.65
N ASP A 641 -44.73 2.54 6.08
CA ASP A 641 -45.91 1.70 5.90
C ASP A 641 -46.59 2.00 4.56
N THR A 642 -46.52 3.26 4.12
CA THR A 642 -47.14 3.71 2.87
C THR A 642 -46.13 3.93 1.74
N GLY A 643 -44.84 4.07 2.05
CA GLY A 643 -43.80 4.45 1.09
C GLY A 643 -43.93 5.89 0.58
N GLU A 644 -44.86 6.68 1.13
CA GLU A 644 -45.12 8.05 0.70
C GLU A 644 -44.25 9.04 1.47
N VAL A 645 -43.81 10.11 0.78
CA VAL A 645 -43.21 11.28 1.40
C VAL A 645 -44.29 12.03 2.17
N VAL A 646 -44.18 12.07 3.50
CA VAL A 646 -45.09 12.84 4.36
C VAL A 646 -44.61 14.29 4.40
N PRO A 647 -45.43 15.26 3.97
CA PRO A 647 -45.11 16.67 4.14
C PRO A 647 -45.01 17.02 5.63
N ILE A 648 -43.97 17.77 6.03
CA ILE A 648 -43.72 18.20 7.42
C ILE A 648 -44.97 18.76 8.11
N GLU A 649 -45.80 19.48 7.37
CA GLU A 649 -47.05 20.12 7.85
C GLU A 649 -48.13 19.12 8.31
N LYS A 650 -48.05 17.85 7.88
CA LYS A 650 -49.04 16.81 8.16
C LYS A 650 -48.58 15.82 9.25
N ILE A 651 -47.39 16.00 9.80
CA ILE A 651 -46.81 15.05 10.77
C ILE A 651 -47.29 15.39 12.17
N ASP A 652 -48.25 14.62 12.68
CA ASP A 652 -48.65 14.66 14.08
C ASP A 652 -47.76 13.71 14.91
N LEU A 653 -46.71 14.27 15.52
CA LEU A 653 -45.75 13.50 16.34
C LEU A 653 -46.44 12.79 17.53
N ALA A 654 -47.55 13.31 18.07
CA ALA A 654 -48.27 12.66 19.16
C ALA A 654 -48.99 11.37 18.69
N ALA A 655 -49.44 11.34 17.43
CA ALA A 655 -50.05 10.15 16.84
C ALA A 655 -49.03 9.00 16.64
N TYR A 656 -47.76 9.32 16.43
CA TYR A 656 -46.69 8.32 16.29
C TYR A 656 -46.14 7.84 17.63
N ALA A 657 -46.15 8.68 18.68
CA ALA A 657 -45.77 8.30 20.05
C ALA A 657 -46.67 7.22 20.69
N SER A 658 -47.86 6.98 20.12
CA SER A 658 -48.86 6.02 20.62
C SER A 658 -48.97 4.72 19.79
N ARG A 659 -48.24 4.59 18.68
CA ARG A 659 -48.33 3.43 17.76
C ARG A 659 -47.22 2.39 18.03
N ASN A 660 -47.58 1.28 18.69
CA ASN A 660 -46.75 0.08 18.81
C ASN A 660 -47.01 -0.92 17.67
N ALA A 661 -46.66 -0.57 16.43
CA ALA A 661 -46.74 -1.51 15.31
C ALA A 661 -45.39 -2.21 15.13
N VAL A 662 -45.32 -3.51 15.44
CA VAL A 662 -44.14 -4.35 15.20
C VAL A 662 -44.26 -4.98 13.82
N THR A 663 -43.35 -4.65 12.92
CA THR A 663 -43.23 -5.34 11.62
C THR A 663 -41.76 -5.37 11.26
N THR A 664 -41.26 -6.54 10.90
CA THR A 664 -39.85 -6.79 10.62
C THR A 664 -39.55 -6.62 9.14
N GLY A 665 -38.49 -5.86 8.82
CA GLY A 665 -38.00 -5.66 7.46
C GLY A 665 -37.84 -4.19 7.08
N ALA A 666 -36.70 -3.84 6.46
CA ALA A 666 -36.49 -2.53 5.86
C ALA A 666 -37.39 -2.39 4.60
N PRO A 667 -38.09 -1.26 4.40
CA PRO A 667 -38.81 -0.99 3.17
C PRO A 667 -37.87 -1.06 1.96
N ASN A 668 -38.41 -1.46 0.80
CA ASN A 668 -37.68 -1.32 -0.45
C ASN A 668 -37.73 0.17 -0.84
N PHE A 669 -36.59 0.85 -0.90
CA PHE A 669 -36.52 2.26 -1.26
C PHE A 669 -36.10 2.39 -2.74
N PRO A 670 -37.06 2.49 -3.69
CA PRO A 670 -36.77 2.36 -5.12
C PRO A 670 -35.85 3.45 -5.70
N ASP A 671 -35.77 4.62 -5.05
CA ASP A 671 -34.91 5.75 -5.45
C ASP A 671 -33.58 5.82 -4.67
N HIS A 672 -33.32 4.84 -3.79
CA HIS A 672 -32.14 4.83 -2.92
C HIS A 672 -31.28 3.57 -3.08
N ASP A 673 -29.98 3.77 -3.31
CA ASP A 673 -29.05 2.67 -3.60
C ASP A 673 -28.68 1.85 -2.35
N VAL A 674 -28.70 2.46 -1.15
CA VAL A 674 -28.33 1.79 0.12
C VAL A 674 -29.17 2.31 1.28
N ALA A 675 -29.82 1.42 2.02
CA ALA A 675 -30.45 1.72 3.30
C ALA A 675 -29.60 1.19 4.46
N VAL A 676 -29.27 2.05 5.42
CA VAL A 676 -28.68 1.65 6.70
C VAL A 676 -29.82 1.52 7.70
N ASN A 677 -30.06 0.30 8.15
CA ASN A 677 -31.09 0.03 9.13
C ASN A 677 -30.57 0.33 10.54
N ILE A 678 -31.29 1.15 11.29
CA ILE A 678 -30.95 1.56 12.64
C ILE A 678 -31.98 0.97 13.60
N GLY A 679 -31.59 -0.13 14.26
CA GLY A 679 -32.25 -0.66 15.45
C GLY A 679 -33.39 -1.65 15.21
N ALA A 680 -33.32 -2.53 14.21
CA ALA A 680 -34.46 -3.40 13.90
C ALA A 680 -34.53 -4.71 14.72
N ASP A 681 -33.46 -5.22 15.32
CA ASP A 681 -33.53 -6.52 16.02
C ASP A 681 -32.60 -6.64 17.24
N GLY A 682 -32.94 -7.55 18.17
CA GLY A 682 -32.26 -7.79 19.46
C GLY A 682 -30.80 -8.26 19.42
N ASN A 683 -30.12 -8.21 18.26
CA ASN A 683 -28.68 -8.41 18.12
C ASN A 683 -28.04 -7.25 17.32
N ALA A 684 -27.87 -6.11 18.01
CA ALA A 684 -27.39 -4.86 17.42
C ALA A 684 -26.01 -4.97 16.75
N GLU A 685 -25.13 -5.87 17.19
CA GLU A 685 -23.79 -6.02 16.59
C GLU A 685 -23.86 -6.64 15.19
N ARG A 686 -24.64 -7.71 15.01
CA ARG A 686 -24.78 -8.37 13.71
C ARG A 686 -25.40 -7.45 12.67
N GLU A 687 -26.38 -6.65 13.07
CA GLU A 687 -27.02 -5.66 12.19
C GLU A 687 -26.05 -4.56 11.76
N ILE A 688 -25.24 -4.03 12.71
CA ILE A 688 -24.19 -3.05 12.39
C ILE A 688 -23.17 -3.63 11.41
N LEU A 689 -22.69 -4.85 11.63
CA LEU A 689 -21.74 -5.50 10.71
C LEU A 689 -22.37 -5.73 9.33
N GLN A 690 -23.66 -6.06 9.26
CA GLN A 690 -24.37 -6.19 8.00
C GLN A 690 -24.50 -4.84 7.27
N ASN A 691 -24.78 -3.75 7.99
CA ASN A 691 -24.79 -2.39 7.42
C ASN A 691 -23.40 -1.97 6.94
N LEU A 692 -22.35 -2.22 7.74
CA LEU A 692 -20.95 -1.96 7.36
C LEU A 692 -20.56 -2.75 6.11
N LYS A 693 -20.99 -4.01 6.01
CA LYS A 693 -20.82 -4.84 4.82
C LYS A 693 -21.44 -4.18 3.59
N GLN A 694 -22.69 -3.72 3.68
CA GLN A 694 -23.38 -3.06 2.56
C GLN A 694 -22.71 -1.75 2.16
N LEU A 695 -22.35 -0.90 3.13
CA LEU A 695 -21.64 0.35 2.88
C LEU A 695 -20.28 0.12 2.22
N PHE A 696 -19.54 -0.88 2.70
CA PHE A 696 -18.28 -1.27 2.08
C PHE A 696 -18.49 -1.72 0.64
N LEU A 697 -19.42 -2.65 0.37
CA LEU A 697 -19.71 -3.12 -1.00
C LEU A 697 -20.17 -1.98 -1.93
N ALA A 698 -20.90 -1.01 -1.38
CA ALA A 698 -21.38 0.15 -2.12
C ALA A 698 -20.28 1.15 -2.51
N GLY A 699 -19.07 1.05 -1.94
CA GLY A 699 -17.98 1.97 -2.27
C GLY A 699 -17.69 3.04 -1.21
N VAL A 700 -18.46 3.07 -0.12
CA VAL A 700 -18.30 4.08 0.94
C VAL A 700 -16.95 3.90 1.63
N LYS A 701 -16.25 5.02 1.87
CA LYS A 701 -15.02 5.03 2.67
C LYS A 701 -15.38 5.07 4.14
N LEU A 702 -15.04 4.01 4.87
CA LEU A 702 -15.36 3.84 6.28
C LEU A 702 -14.12 4.09 7.15
N PRO A 703 -14.23 4.81 8.28
CA PRO A 703 -13.10 5.06 9.18
C PRO A 703 -12.89 3.86 10.10
N TRP A 704 -12.33 2.77 9.56
CA TRP A 704 -12.18 1.50 10.29
C TRP A 704 -11.45 1.64 11.62
N SER A 705 -10.42 2.48 11.70
CA SER A 705 -9.71 2.72 12.97
C SER A 705 -10.63 3.25 14.08
N GLN A 706 -11.61 4.08 13.73
CA GLN A 706 -12.62 4.60 14.67
C GLN A 706 -13.70 3.55 14.99
N ILE A 707 -14.11 2.77 13.99
CA ILE A 707 -15.10 1.69 14.16
C ILE A 707 -14.57 0.63 15.12
N TYR A 708 -13.28 0.28 15.02
CA TYR A 708 -12.61 -0.66 15.90
C TYR A 708 -12.11 -0.02 17.21
N ALA A 709 -12.29 1.29 17.41
CA ALA A 709 -11.84 1.96 18.63
C ALA A 709 -12.48 1.33 19.88
N GLY A 710 -11.67 1.11 20.92
CA GLY A 710 -12.09 0.44 22.15
C GLY A 710 -12.17 -1.09 22.05
N ARG A 711 -11.85 -1.70 20.90
CA ARG A 711 -11.67 -3.16 20.76
C ARG A 711 -10.18 -3.50 20.90
N SER A 712 -9.86 -4.49 21.73
CA SER A 712 -8.51 -5.06 21.77
C SER A 712 -8.30 -5.92 20.53
N ARG A 713 -7.59 -5.39 19.54
CA ARG A 713 -7.26 -6.08 18.28
C ARG A 713 -5.77 -5.99 18.01
N LYS A 714 -5.21 -7.05 17.43
CA LYS A 714 -3.81 -7.09 17.01
C LYS A 714 -3.72 -7.09 15.50
N ARG A 715 -2.66 -6.48 14.97
CA ARG A 715 -2.30 -6.61 13.56
C ARG A 715 -1.55 -7.91 13.36
N VAL A 716 -1.98 -8.70 12.38
CA VAL A 716 -1.44 -10.03 12.08
C VAL A 716 -0.96 -10.12 10.64
N ASP A 717 -0.24 -11.20 10.29
CA ASP A 717 0.04 -11.48 8.88
C ASP A 717 -1.27 -11.69 8.12
N ALA A 718 -1.38 -11.09 6.94
CA ALA A 718 -2.53 -11.20 6.06
C ALA A 718 -2.08 -11.05 4.60
N PRO A 719 -2.80 -11.66 3.63
CA PRO A 719 -2.43 -11.59 2.22
C PRO A 719 -2.15 -10.17 1.72
N LEU A 720 -1.08 -10.06 0.93
CA LEU A 720 -0.65 -8.81 0.28
C LEU A 720 -1.28 -8.68 -1.11
N TYR A 721 -1.31 -7.44 -1.61
CA TYR A 721 -1.89 -7.10 -2.91
C TYR A 721 -1.27 -7.91 -4.08
N PRO A 722 -2.08 -8.48 -4.99
CA PRO A 722 -1.60 -9.24 -6.14
C PRO A 722 -1.46 -8.34 -7.38
N PHE A 723 -0.28 -7.72 -7.54
CA PHE A 723 0.03 -6.90 -8.72
C PHE A 723 -0.16 -7.68 -10.03
N GLN A 724 -0.81 -7.05 -11.01
CA GLN A 724 -1.05 -7.58 -12.34
C GLN A 724 0.15 -7.30 -13.24
N ARG A 725 1.24 -8.02 -12.96
CA ARG A 725 2.56 -7.75 -13.55
C ARG A 725 2.57 -8.08 -15.05
N LYS A 726 2.70 -7.05 -15.89
CA LYS A 726 2.82 -7.15 -17.36
C LYS A 726 4.24 -6.84 -17.80
N ARG A 727 4.64 -7.33 -18.97
CA ARG A 727 5.98 -7.08 -19.52
C ARG A 727 6.13 -5.62 -19.97
N HIS A 728 7.14 -4.95 -19.43
CA HIS A 728 7.58 -3.60 -19.81
C HIS A 728 9.09 -3.63 -20.08
N TRP A 729 9.46 -3.87 -21.33
CA TRP A 729 10.85 -3.98 -21.76
C TRP A 729 10.99 -3.63 -23.24
N PHE A 730 12.20 -3.28 -23.66
CA PHE A 730 12.51 -3.14 -25.08
C PHE A 730 12.57 -4.51 -25.76
N ASP A 731 12.10 -4.61 -27.00
CA ASP A 731 12.39 -5.80 -27.78
C ASP A 731 13.88 -5.88 -28.11
N PRO A 732 14.47 -7.09 -28.10
CA PRO A 732 15.87 -7.26 -28.42
C PRO A 732 16.11 -6.75 -29.85
N ILE A 733 17.05 -5.81 -29.98
CA ILE A 733 17.51 -5.36 -31.29
C ILE A 733 18.14 -6.59 -31.96
N PRO A 734 17.74 -6.98 -33.18
CA PRO A 734 18.53 -7.92 -33.97
C PRO A 734 19.91 -7.30 -34.13
N GLN A 735 20.90 -7.83 -33.40
CA GLN A 735 22.27 -7.38 -33.58
C GLN A 735 22.71 -7.84 -34.96
N THR A 736 22.62 -6.96 -35.95
CA THR A 736 23.31 -7.14 -37.21
C THR A 736 24.78 -7.37 -36.88
N SER A 737 25.33 -8.47 -37.39
CA SER A 737 26.75 -8.77 -37.34
C SER A 737 27.50 -7.57 -37.91
N ALA A 738 28.07 -6.73 -37.04
CA ALA A 738 29.01 -5.73 -37.44
C ALA A 738 30.27 -6.46 -37.91
N GLU A 739 30.29 -6.80 -39.20
CA GLU A 739 31.53 -7.08 -39.90
C GLU A 739 32.45 -5.86 -39.73
N SER A 740 33.71 -6.17 -39.44
CA SER A 740 34.78 -5.21 -39.22
C SER A 740 34.83 -4.15 -40.32
N SER A 741 34.48 -2.90 -39.99
CA SER A 741 34.90 -1.74 -40.76
C SER A 741 35.92 -0.96 -39.94
N SER A 742 37.14 -0.90 -40.47
CA SER A 742 38.27 -0.15 -39.90
C SER A 742 37.96 1.35 -39.86
N PRO A 743 38.57 2.13 -38.93
CA PRO A 743 38.23 3.52 -38.76
C PRO A 743 38.76 4.37 -39.92
N ILE A 744 37.86 4.97 -40.69
CA ILE A 744 38.20 6.09 -41.59
C ILE A 744 38.23 7.35 -40.75
N VAL A 745 39.45 7.83 -40.46
CA VAL A 745 39.68 9.19 -39.95
C VAL A 745 39.31 10.17 -41.06
N ARG A 746 38.32 11.05 -40.81
CA ARG A 746 38.11 12.24 -41.65
C ARG A 746 37.92 13.48 -40.78
N ALA A 747 38.78 14.46 -41.06
CA ALA A 747 38.90 15.72 -40.35
C ALA A 747 37.64 16.59 -40.42
N VAL A 748 37.36 17.29 -39.32
CA VAL A 748 36.33 18.33 -39.20
C VAL A 748 36.95 19.69 -39.55
N PRO A 749 36.37 20.46 -40.49
CA PRO A 749 36.60 21.90 -40.55
C PRO A 749 35.50 22.66 -39.80
N THR A 750 35.95 23.58 -38.96
CA THR A 750 35.21 24.60 -38.22
C THR A 750 34.55 25.60 -39.17
N LEU A 751 33.33 26.09 -38.87
CA LEU A 751 32.90 27.48 -39.12
C LEU A 751 31.53 27.79 -38.48
N MET A 752 31.47 28.95 -37.83
CA MET A 752 30.32 29.61 -37.18
C MET A 752 29.59 30.56 -38.17
N PRO A 753 28.41 31.10 -37.80
CA PRO A 753 27.27 31.33 -38.71
C PRO A 753 27.09 32.78 -39.21
N ALA A 754 26.20 32.98 -40.18
CA ALA A 754 25.69 34.30 -40.55
C ALA A 754 24.17 34.28 -40.82
N ALA A 755 23.49 35.30 -40.32
CA ALA A 755 22.04 35.53 -40.36
C ALA A 755 21.61 36.34 -41.59
N THR A 756 20.35 36.18 -42.04
CA THR A 756 19.61 37.22 -42.78
C THR A 756 18.08 37.08 -42.61
N LYS A 757 17.43 38.23 -42.37
CA LYS A 757 15.99 38.48 -42.18
C LYS A 757 15.24 38.71 -43.53
N PRO A 758 13.88 38.70 -43.55
CA PRO A 758 13.03 38.60 -44.74
C PRO A 758 12.28 39.89 -45.10
N ALA A 759 11.64 39.94 -46.29
CA ALA A 759 10.41 40.71 -46.67
C ALA A 759 10.19 40.67 -48.21
N PRO A 760 9.06 41.16 -48.77
CA PRO A 760 7.63 41.05 -48.42
C PRO A 760 6.77 40.64 -49.67
N VAL A 761 5.43 40.55 -49.57
CA VAL A 761 4.43 41.12 -50.53
C VAL A 761 2.99 40.86 -50.04
N SER A 762 2.12 41.79 -50.40
CA SER A 762 0.82 42.21 -49.85
C SER A 762 -0.42 41.74 -50.64
N VAL A 763 -1.45 41.34 -49.89
CA VAL A 763 -2.91 41.65 -49.93
C VAL A 763 -3.73 41.59 -51.23
N LYS A 764 -4.89 40.91 -51.14
CA LYS A 764 -6.21 41.41 -51.60
C LYS A 764 -7.38 40.75 -50.85
N ALA A 765 -8.32 41.56 -50.35
CA ALA A 765 -9.66 41.17 -49.88
C ALA A 765 -10.71 41.42 -50.99
N PRO A 766 -11.92 40.82 -50.94
CA PRO A 766 -13.01 41.51 -50.23
C PRO A 766 -14.13 40.65 -49.60
N ALA A 767 -14.90 41.35 -48.76
CA ALA A 767 -16.36 41.30 -48.52
C ALA A 767 -17.01 40.20 -47.64
N VAL A 768 -17.86 40.72 -46.74
CA VAL A 768 -18.61 40.13 -45.62
C VAL A 768 -19.87 39.39 -46.08
N ALA A 769 -20.16 38.24 -45.48
CA ALA A 769 -21.53 37.75 -45.24
C ALA A 769 -21.55 36.72 -44.09
N GLN A 770 -22.34 37.01 -43.05
CA GLN A 770 -22.65 36.10 -41.94
C GLN A 770 -23.48 34.90 -42.44
N GLN A 771 -22.99 33.69 -42.22
CA GLN A 771 -23.78 32.45 -42.29
C GLN A 771 -23.25 31.45 -41.26
N THR A 772 -24.14 30.97 -40.39
CA THR A 772 -23.94 29.84 -39.49
C THR A 772 -23.55 28.60 -40.32
N ARG A 773 -22.27 28.22 -40.32
CA ARG A 773 -21.76 27.06 -41.07
C ARG A 773 -21.69 25.82 -40.18
N THR A 774 -22.24 24.73 -40.67
CA THR A 774 -21.96 23.39 -40.16
C THR A 774 -20.51 23.01 -40.53
N LEU A 775 -19.64 22.89 -39.52
CA LEU A 775 -18.21 22.61 -39.68
C LEU A 775 -17.99 21.17 -40.18
N HIS A 776 -17.73 20.99 -41.48
CA HIS A 776 -17.44 19.67 -42.06
C HIS A 776 -15.98 19.59 -42.53
N GLY A 777 -15.11 19.06 -41.68
CA GLY A 777 -13.71 18.74 -42.03
C GLY A 777 -12.65 19.56 -41.29
N SER A 778 -11.41 19.04 -41.28
CA SER A 778 -10.28 19.61 -40.52
C SER A 778 -9.89 21.04 -40.95
N ALA A 779 -10.13 21.41 -42.21
CA ALA A 779 -9.85 22.76 -42.72
C ALA A 779 -10.83 23.82 -42.17
N ASP A 780 -12.10 23.47 -41.97
CA ASP A 780 -13.09 24.37 -41.39
C ASP A 780 -12.93 24.50 -39.88
N LEU A 781 -12.60 23.38 -39.21
CA LEU A 781 -12.21 23.39 -37.79
C LEU A 781 -10.96 24.23 -37.55
N SER A 782 -9.94 24.11 -38.40
CA SER A 782 -8.70 24.90 -38.31
C SER A 782 -8.99 26.40 -38.41
N ARG A 783 -9.85 26.80 -39.36
CA ARG A 783 -10.25 28.22 -39.51
C ARG A 783 -11.01 28.73 -38.29
N TRP A 784 -11.96 27.94 -37.80
CA TRP A 784 -12.78 28.31 -36.64
C TRP A 784 -11.94 28.43 -35.35
N ILE A 785 -11.01 27.49 -35.11
CA ILE A 785 -10.11 27.53 -33.95
C ILE A 785 -9.16 28.73 -34.03
N ALA A 786 -8.68 29.10 -35.23
CA ALA A 786 -7.86 30.30 -35.42
C ALA A 786 -8.64 31.59 -35.12
N GLU A 787 -9.91 31.66 -35.52
CA GLU A 787 -10.80 32.79 -35.22
C GLU A 787 -11.10 32.89 -33.71
N LEU A 788 -11.36 31.76 -33.07
CA LEU A 788 -11.57 31.66 -31.63
C LEU A 788 -10.33 32.13 -30.85
N LEU A 789 -9.14 31.71 -31.28
CA LEU A 789 -7.86 32.11 -30.70
C LEU A 789 -7.62 33.62 -30.86
N ALA A 790 -7.84 34.14 -32.07
CA ALA A 790 -7.69 35.57 -32.38
C ALA A 790 -8.61 36.44 -31.51
N ALA A 791 -9.87 36.04 -31.34
CA ALA A 791 -10.84 36.75 -30.52
C ALA A 791 -10.45 36.79 -29.04
N ARG A 792 -9.92 35.67 -28.50
CA ARG A 792 -9.51 35.57 -27.09
C ARG A 792 -8.25 36.34 -26.76
N LEU A 793 -7.31 36.40 -27.70
CA LEU A 793 -6.04 37.09 -27.52
C LEU A 793 -6.08 38.55 -27.99
N ASN A 794 -7.24 39.02 -28.46
CA ASN A 794 -7.44 40.35 -29.06
C ASN A 794 -6.42 40.63 -30.19
N LEU A 795 -6.14 39.60 -30.99
CA LEU A 795 -5.25 39.65 -32.15
C LEU A 795 -6.07 39.67 -33.43
N PRO A 796 -5.60 40.31 -34.52
CA PRO A 796 -6.22 40.14 -35.82
C PRO A 796 -6.05 38.68 -36.29
N ALA A 797 -7.08 38.08 -36.89
CA ALA A 797 -7.02 36.69 -37.36
C ALA A 797 -5.87 36.41 -38.35
N THR A 798 -5.35 37.43 -39.03
CA THR A 798 -4.17 37.36 -39.91
C THR A 798 -2.84 37.20 -39.17
N ALA A 799 -2.81 37.40 -37.85
CA ALA A 799 -1.62 37.22 -37.01
C ALA A 799 -1.51 35.80 -36.45
N ILE A 800 -2.53 34.95 -36.62
CA ILE A 800 -2.50 33.56 -36.16
C ILE A 800 -1.90 32.67 -37.26
N ASP A 801 -0.65 32.28 -37.07
CA ASP A 801 -0.09 31.15 -37.83
C ASP A 801 -0.59 29.82 -37.24
N VAL A 802 -1.33 29.07 -38.05
CA VAL A 802 -1.95 27.80 -37.66
C VAL A 802 -0.96 26.69 -37.28
N ASN A 803 0.32 26.84 -37.62
CA ASN A 803 1.38 25.89 -37.28
C ASN A 803 2.23 26.33 -36.08
N SER A 804 2.15 27.60 -35.68
CA SER A 804 2.86 28.13 -34.51
C SER A 804 2.21 27.67 -33.21
N ALA A 805 3.01 27.52 -32.15
CA ALA A 805 2.51 26.98 -30.90
C ALA A 805 1.58 27.98 -30.19
N PHE A 806 0.58 27.49 -29.46
CA PHE A 806 -0.34 28.34 -28.70
C PHE A 806 0.38 29.25 -27.69
N SER A 807 1.50 28.78 -27.12
CA SER A 807 2.37 29.55 -26.22
C SER A 807 2.97 30.79 -26.88
N ASP A 808 3.25 30.73 -28.18
CA ASP A 808 3.89 31.82 -28.92
C ASP A 808 2.94 33.02 -29.11
N PHE A 809 1.63 32.78 -28.95
CA PHE A 809 0.59 33.80 -28.95
C PHE A 809 0.24 34.32 -27.55
N GLY A 810 0.95 33.88 -26.49
CA GLY A 810 0.70 34.32 -25.11
C GLY A 810 -0.49 33.63 -24.44
N MET A 811 -0.85 32.42 -24.88
CA MET A 811 -1.89 31.62 -24.23
C MET A 811 -1.41 31.12 -22.85
N ASP A 812 -2.09 31.54 -21.79
CA ASP A 812 -1.88 31.02 -20.43
C ASP A 812 -2.83 29.87 -20.09
N SER A 813 -2.63 29.25 -18.92
CA SER A 813 -3.42 28.08 -18.49
C SER A 813 -4.91 28.39 -18.31
N ALA A 814 -5.29 29.63 -18.01
CA ALA A 814 -6.69 30.03 -17.84
C ALA A 814 -7.38 30.21 -19.20
N ALA A 815 -6.69 30.83 -20.17
CA ALA A 815 -7.16 31.00 -21.54
C ALA A 815 -7.30 29.65 -22.26
N ALA A 816 -6.37 28.71 -22.03
CA ALA A 816 -6.43 27.37 -22.60
C ALA A 816 -7.65 26.56 -22.11
N VAL A 817 -7.95 26.61 -20.81
CA VAL A 817 -9.13 25.93 -20.24
C VAL A 817 -10.44 26.54 -20.76
N ALA A 818 -10.53 27.87 -20.83
CA ALA A 818 -11.70 28.53 -21.38
C ALA A 818 -11.94 28.19 -22.86
N MET A 819 -10.86 28.11 -23.65
CA MET A 819 -10.92 27.71 -25.05
C MET A 819 -11.36 26.24 -25.20
N ALA A 820 -10.87 25.34 -24.34
CA ALA A 820 -11.28 23.93 -24.34
C ALA A 820 -12.79 23.78 -24.07
N MET A 821 -13.32 24.46 -23.04
CA MET A 821 -14.74 24.41 -22.69
C MET A 821 -15.64 24.95 -23.81
N GLU A 822 -15.19 26.00 -24.51
CA GLU A 822 -15.93 26.57 -25.64
C GLU A 822 -15.92 25.63 -26.87
N ILE A 823 -14.85 24.86 -27.06
CA ILE A 823 -14.80 23.79 -28.07
C ILE A 823 -15.71 22.62 -27.70
N GLU A 824 -15.75 22.21 -26.43
CA GLU A 824 -16.67 21.18 -25.95
C GLU A 824 -18.13 21.59 -26.16
N ASP A 825 -18.48 22.83 -25.82
CA ASP A 825 -19.85 23.37 -25.95
C ASP A 825 -20.26 23.51 -27.42
N HIS A 826 -19.37 24.02 -28.28
CA HIS A 826 -19.68 24.24 -29.70
C HIS A 826 -19.77 22.94 -30.51
N LEU A 827 -18.97 21.93 -30.18
CA LEU A 827 -18.91 20.65 -30.93
C LEU A 827 -19.69 19.51 -30.25
N GLY A 828 -20.17 19.71 -29.02
CA GLY A 828 -20.88 18.71 -28.22
C GLY A 828 -20.03 17.48 -27.88
N ILE A 829 -18.70 17.63 -27.83
CA ILE A 829 -17.73 16.57 -27.52
C ILE A 829 -17.16 16.77 -26.12
N LYS A 830 -16.59 15.71 -25.54
CA LYS A 830 -15.82 15.80 -24.30
C LYS A 830 -14.33 15.78 -24.65
N LEU A 831 -13.61 16.84 -24.31
CA LEU A 831 -12.17 16.95 -24.48
C LEU A 831 -11.46 16.63 -23.18
N ASP A 832 -10.32 15.95 -23.27
CA ASP A 832 -9.43 15.84 -22.13
C ASP A 832 -8.83 17.23 -21.82
N VAL A 833 -8.67 17.57 -20.54
CA VAL A 833 -8.16 18.87 -20.08
C VAL A 833 -6.74 19.15 -20.62
N THR A 834 -6.02 18.11 -21.05
CA THR A 834 -4.68 18.20 -21.64
C THR A 834 -4.67 18.28 -23.17
N ALA A 835 -5.83 18.26 -23.84
CA ALA A 835 -5.92 18.19 -25.31
C ALA A 835 -5.19 19.34 -26.01
N LEU A 836 -5.26 20.58 -25.48
CA LEU A 836 -4.55 21.73 -26.06
C LEU A 836 -3.02 21.63 -25.92
N TRP A 837 -2.52 20.83 -24.98
CA TRP A 837 -1.07 20.58 -24.80
C TRP A 837 -0.58 19.43 -25.67
N SER A 838 -1.41 18.40 -25.85
CA SER A 838 -1.14 17.27 -26.74
C SER A 838 -1.18 17.67 -28.21
N TYR A 839 -1.92 18.73 -28.54
CA TYR A 839 -2.05 19.28 -29.89
C TYR A 839 -1.73 20.78 -29.89
N PRO A 840 -0.44 21.16 -29.81
CA PRO A 840 -0.02 22.50 -29.37
C PRO A 840 -0.20 23.61 -30.41
N ASN A 841 -0.87 23.35 -31.53
CA ASN A 841 -1.19 24.36 -32.55
C ASN A 841 -2.55 24.08 -33.20
N VAL A 842 -3.08 25.10 -33.89
CA VAL A 842 -4.41 25.08 -34.52
C VAL A 842 -4.55 23.90 -35.49
N ALA A 843 -3.53 23.63 -36.31
CA ALA A 843 -3.58 22.56 -37.31
C ALA A 843 -3.56 21.14 -36.69
N ALA A 844 -2.88 20.94 -35.57
CA ALA A 844 -2.87 19.69 -34.82
C ALA A 844 -4.22 19.47 -34.12
N LEU A 845 -4.75 20.50 -33.45
CA LEU A 845 -6.01 20.41 -32.72
C LEU A 845 -7.19 20.17 -33.67
N ALA A 846 -7.23 20.84 -34.83
CA ALA A 846 -8.27 20.66 -35.82
C ALA A 846 -8.33 19.22 -36.41
N ARG A 847 -7.17 18.57 -36.58
CA ARG A 847 -7.10 17.17 -37.04
C ARG A 847 -7.63 16.20 -36.00
N TYR A 848 -7.29 16.43 -34.73
CA TYR A 848 -7.77 15.62 -33.62
C TYR A 848 -9.29 15.74 -33.42
N LEU A 849 -9.83 16.96 -33.48
CA LEU A 849 -11.27 17.18 -33.37
C LEU A 849 -12.03 16.55 -34.54
N ALA A 850 -11.47 16.58 -35.74
CA ALA A 850 -12.06 15.93 -36.90
C ALA A 850 -12.14 14.40 -36.75
N SER A 851 -11.15 13.75 -36.10
CA SER A 851 -11.22 12.30 -35.85
C SER A 851 -12.30 11.94 -34.81
N LEU A 852 -12.47 12.75 -33.76
CA LEU A 852 -13.50 12.53 -32.74
C LEU A 852 -14.92 12.63 -33.28
N LEU A 853 -15.14 13.52 -34.26
CA LEU A 853 -16.45 13.71 -34.89
C LEU A 853 -16.80 12.57 -35.87
N ALA A 854 -15.80 11.93 -36.48
CA ALA A 854 -16.01 10.80 -37.39
C ALA A 854 -16.47 9.51 -36.67
N ASP A 855 -16.00 9.29 -35.43
CA ASP A 855 -16.33 8.10 -34.64
C ASP A 855 -17.78 8.08 -34.14
N ARG A 856 -18.44 9.25 -34.03
CA ARG A 856 -19.83 9.36 -33.56
C ARG A 856 -20.89 8.93 -34.58
N THR A 857 -20.58 8.96 -35.86
CA THR A 857 -21.58 8.68 -36.91
C THR A 857 -21.90 7.19 -37.12
N ASN A 858 -21.28 6.27 -36.38
CA ASN A 858 -21.29 4.83 -36.70
C ASN A 858 -21.78 3.84 -35.59
N ALA A 859 -22.57 4.27 -34.60
CA ALA A 859 -23.06 3.37 -33.53
C ALA A 859 -24.50 2.83 -33.78
N PRO A 860 -24.76 1.51 -33.67
CA PRO A 860 -26.09 0.90 -33.89
C PRO A 860 -27.01 0.95 -32.64
N LYS A 861 -28.33 1.12 -32.88
CA LYS A 861 -29.39 1.15 -31.86
C LYS A 861 -29.87 -0.26 -31.46
N VAL A 862 -30.01 -0.53 -30.16
CA VAL A 862 -30.60 -1.77 -29.59
C VAL A 862 -31.97 -1.48 -28.96
N SER A 863 -32.92 -2.40 -29.18
CA SER A 863 -34.35 -2.33 -28.83
C SER A 863 -34.66 -2.92 -27.45
N ALA A 864 -35.79 -2.48 -26.87
CA ALA A 864 -36.26 -2.70 -25.50
C ALA A 864 -36.83 -4.11 -25.18
N VAL A 865 -36.81 -4.46 -23.88
CA VAL A 865 -37.27 -5.73 -23.27
C VAL A 865 -38.63 -5.53 -22.56
N VAL A 866 -39.47 -6.58 -22.59
CA VAL A 866 -40.83 -6.69 -22.00
C VAL A 866 -40.78 -7.28 -20.57
N ALA A 867 -41.64 -6.79 -19.68
CA ALA A 867 -41.73 -7.18 -18.26
C ALA A 867 -42.83 -8.23 -17.97
N VAL A 868 -42.64 -9.08 -16.94
CA VAL A 868 -43.66 -9.97 -16.34
C VAL A 868 -43.53 -9.95 -14.81
N SER A 869 -44.67 -9.90 -14.10
CA SER A 869 -44.78 -9.87 -12.62
C SER A 869 -45.28 -11.21 -12.04
N PRO A 870 -45.01 -11.54 -10.76
CA PRO A 870 -45.75 -12.58 -10.04
C PRO A 870 -46.45 -12.10 -8.74
N SER A 871 -47.49 -12.86 -8.37
CA SER A 871 -48.47 -12.67 -7.30
C SER A 871 -48.08 -13.40 -5.99
N VAL A 872 -48.55 -12.87 -4.84
CA VAL A 872 -48.30 -13.36 -3.47
C VAL A 872 -49.59 -13.94 -2.85
N ALA A 873 -49.47 -14.97 -2.00
CA ALA A 873 -50.54 -15.52 -1.15
C ALA A 873 -50.21 -15.34 0.36
N PRO A 874 -51.18 -15.26 1.29
CA PRO A 874 -50.95 -14.82 2.67
C PRO A 874 -50.79 -15.97 3.71
N ALA A 875 -50.17 -15.64 4.85
CA ALA A 875 -49.83 -16.53 5.96
C ALA A 875 -50.59 -16.20 7.28
N ASP A 876 -50.64 -17.20 8.16
CA ASP A 876 -51.57 -17.44 9.26
C ASP A 876 -51.13 -16.85 10.63
N SER A 877 -52.10 -16.58 11.53
CA SER A 877 -51.91 -15.81 12.77
C SER A 877 -52.07 -16.65 14.05
N SER A 878 -50.98 -16.97 14.78
CA SER A 878 -51.06 -17.54 16.14
C SER A 878 -49.76 -17.44 16.99
N ASP A 879 -49.24 -16.24 17.28
CA ASP A 879 -48.03 -16.09 18.14
C ASP A 879 -48.13 -15.00 19.24
N THR A 880 -49.33 -14.55 19.58
CA THR A 880 -49.50 -13.40 20.51
C THR A 880 -49.39 -13.81 21.99
N SER A 881 -49.72 -15.04 22.37
CA SER A 881 -49.81 -15.45 23.78
C SER A 881 -48.47 -15.85 24.42
N ARG A 882 -47.44 -16.11 23.61
CA ARG A 882 -46.11 -16.54 24.11
C ARG A 882 -45.21 -15.37 24.53
N ARG A 883 -45.52 -14.17 24.05
CA ARG A 883 -44.74 -12.93 24.28
C ARG A 883 -44.98 -12.30 25.67
N LEU A 884 -46.15 -12.53 26.27
CA LEU A 884 -46.53 -11.90 27.54
C LEU A 884 -45.81 -12.51 28.76
N SER A 885 -45.46 -13.80 28.72
CA SER A 885 -44.81 -14.48 29.87
C SER A 885 -43.32 -14.14 30.02
N ILE A 886 -42.67 -13.62 28.99
CA ILE A 886 -41.24 -13.30 28.99
C ILE A 886 -40.98 -11.91 29.62
N ILE A 887 -41.96 -11.00 29.52
CA ILE A 887 -41.87 -9.62 30.01
C ILE A 887 -41.89 -9.56 31.55
N GLU A 888 -42.62 -10.45 32.22
CA GLU A 888 -42.65 -10.49 33.70
C GLU A 888 -41.37 -11.06 34.32
N GLN A 889 -40.61 -11.85 33.58
CA GLN A 889 -39.33 -12.40 34.04
C GLN A 889 -38.22 -11.33 34.01
N LEU A 890 -38.21 -10.49 32.98
CA LEU A 890 -37.26 -9.38 32.81
C LEU A 890 -37.38 -8.28 33.88
N ARG A 891 -38.59 -8.10 34.44
CA ARG A 891 -38.85 -7.10 35.49
C ARG A 891 -38.15 -7.39 36.82
N ARG A 892 -37.77 -8.64 37.09
CA ARG A 892 -37.11 -9.02 38.37
C ARG A 892 -35.59 -8.88 38.33
N GLU A 893 -34.97 -8.99 37.16
CA GLU A 893 -33.50 -9.00 37.05
C GLU A 893 -32.91 -7.57 36.98
N LEU A 894 -33.66 -6.60 36.44
CA LEU A 894 -33.24 -5.19 36.30
C LEU A 894 -33.22 -4.37 37.61
N LEU A 895 -33.82 -4.88 38.70
CA LEU A 895 -33.90 -4.15 39.98
C LEU A 895 -32.78 -4.52 40.96
N THR A 896 -31.82 -5.38 40.57
CA THR A 896 -30.81 -5.93 41.48
C THR A 896 -29.35 -5.76 41.01
N SER A 897 -29.06 -4.94 39.99
CA SER A 897 -27.69 -4.71 39.49
C SER A 897 -27.30 -3.23 39.44
#